data_AF-A0A3B1AQC4-F1
#
_entry.id   AF-A0A3B1AQC4-F1
#
_cell.length_a   1.000
_cell.length_b   1.000
_cell.length_c   1.000
_cell.angle_alpha   90.00
_cell.angle_beta   90.00
_cell.angle_gamma   90.00
#
_symmetry.space_group_name_H-M   'P 1'
#
loop_
_entity.id
_entity.type
_entity.pdbx_description
1 polymer ?
#
loop_
_entity_poly.entity_id
_entity_poly.type
_entity_poly.pdbx_seq_one_letter_code
_entity_poly.pdbx_strand_id
1 'polypeptide(L)'
;MSTSNSVTAAQASDSNPHNRATLLAIYFLFSLSGFVALIYEGIWARYLKLFLGHSSYGQILTLCIFMGGIGLGALLAARYTKQLKNPFLIYALVELVVGIGGFFYHDIYVFSTSLFYDNVSGMAAPVAESLKVIISVLITAPMAILLGTTFPLLGVAMVRISRDGGQSALPLLYFTNSIGAAVGIMLASYILIPQLGTAGSLYLAALGNVVIALGFYVIGRQQENALGQSGERFCAVEKPPLLQHEGDQKVLLSVKLFLALSLLTGFASFIYEISWIRLLSLLLGASTHSFDIMVSAFVLGLAFGGLAAKKLLQKTKHVVILLAIAQVVMGGLALTSIYFYEFVFSIMEQSKGFLDKTEQGYWMFTLLKYGLSLFLMFPATFIAGMTLPIITYYLMNVTRNEKYVGAVYGYNTIGAILGATLAGLVLLPLLQLKMTIASGAIIDIGLGLFLLWLYQRSRQQGSQAPLITATIVSVLMIMPLLFVSFNPNVIAAGYFRRTAFVMPDEKVTVRDGKTATISLHEIGDIKLIKTNGKTDAAVGGTKGEETQAALAFLPMSMIEQPYDAAIIGLGSGMTAHYMLGDSLLQSMDLIEIEEEMVNLAREMMPHNRRVYEDPRVNMVIDDARTFFSTSGKQYDVIVSEPSNPWVSGVSSLFSKEFYAHSKRYLKPDGILVQWMHLPEFNSQLMLTIIKALNSAFPHIKVYYSPYAENDVLIVASGQDFNADKYTRFYNNTNIAADFRQMRKPFGHYSNRNYIANINTLKLLSQDAQPNSDYIPLVDTGAEKAFFLRQKVDLFDPLTNSIVAYQELTEPESYPQILRERYAYYRNYRPDQRLLGQLAAQLTNADRRSNWSRLESMLYQSMPAPILRDLWSKLDVVNQFRQHVESGTPPEKTRLFFQFMDNVAQNRFAQNGPVIRGILQNLAGQKPGPVIIRALAVNAAMLKDKALYDQIIAQLVTGNADVTPIEKTYLTALQSQWFM
;
A
#
# COMPACT_ATOMS: atom_id res chain seq x y z
N MET A 1 72.39 -20.58 22.93
CA MET A 1 71.27 -21.49 23.29
C MET A 1 70.44 -20.82 24.38
N SER A 2 69.37 -20.12 24.02
CA SER A 2 68.18 -19.84 24.85
C SER A 2 67.28 -18.83 24.12
N THR A 3 66.27 -19.30 23.39
CA THR A 3 65.02 -18.57 23.10
C THR A 3 64.12 -19.43 22.21
N SER A 4 63.29 -20.28 22.81
CA SER A 4 62.12 -20.87 22.13
C SER A 4 61.10 -21.30 23.17
N ASN A 5 60.32 -20.37 23.73
CA ASN A 5 59.17 -20.71 24.57
C ASN A 5 58.04 -19.66 24.57
N SER A 6 58.02 -18.68 23.66
CA SER A 6 56.98 -17.64 23.62
C SER A 6 55.85 -17.86 22.60
N VAL A 7 55.89 -18.92 21.78
CA VAL A 7 54.94 -19.10 20.66
C VAL A 7 53.74 -19.99 21.02
N THR A 8 53.81 -20.81 22.07
CA THR A 8 52.77 -21.81 22.38
C THR A 8 51.62 -21.30 23.27
N ALA A 9 51.77 -20.18 23.98
CA ALA A 9 50.71 -19.67 24.87
C ALA A 9 49.61 -18.88 24.14
N ALA A 10 49.88 -18.31 22.96
CA ALA A 10 48.93 -17.45 22.24
C ALA A 10 47.84 -18.22 21.48
N GLN A 11 48.10 -19.49 21.11
CA GLN A 11 47.11 -20.35 20.43
C GLN A 11 46.24 -21.15 21.39
N ALA A 12 46.59 -21.23 22.68
CA ALA A 12 45.87 -22.01 23.68
C ALA A 12 44.62 -21.30 24.27
N SER A 13 44.42 -19.99 24.05
CA SER A 13 43.27 -19.26 24.62
C SER A 13 41.99 -19.29 23.77
N ASP A 14 42.07 -19.70 22.50
CA ASP A 14 40.92 -19.74 21.56
C ASP A 14 40.10 -21.05 21.64
N SER A 15 40.52 -21.99 22.50
CA SER A 15 39.91 -23.32 22.67
C SER A 15 39.05 -23.46 23.93
N ASN A 16 38.81 -22.37 24.67
CA ASN A 16 37.98 -22.43 25.88
C ASN A 16 36.48 -22.45 25.49
N PRO A 17 35.73 -23.54 25.73
CA PRO A 17 34.33 -23.67 25.28
C PRO A 17 33.41 -22.58 25.83
N HIS A 18 33.74 -22.02 27.00
CA HIS A 18 33.01 -20.91 27.62
C HIS A 18 33.07 -19.62 26.79
N ASN A 19 34.22 -19.30 26.17
CA ASN A 19 34.36 -18.11 25.32
C ASN A 19 33.57 -18.23 23.99
N ARG A 20 33.49 -19.44 23.43
CA ARG A 20 32.71 -19.68 22.20
C ARG A 20 31.21 -19.54 22.45
N ALA A 21 30.71 -20.06 23.57
CA ALA A 21 29.30 -19.92 23.94
C ALA A 21 28.89 -18.45 24.12
N THR A 22 29.72 -17.65 24.79
CA THR A 22 29.47 -16.21 24.97
C THR A 22 29.47 -15.45 23.64
N LEU A 23 30.41 -15.74 22.74
CA LEU A 23 30.44 -15.11 21.41
C LEU A 23 29.20 -15.46 20.58
N LEU A 24 28.77 -16.73 20.58
CA LEU A 24 27.54 -17.15 19.91
C LEU A 24 26.30 -16.46 20.50
N ALA A 25 26.23 -16.33 21.83
CA ALA A 25 25.15 -15.62 22.50
C ALA A 25 25.10 -14.13 22.11
N ILE A 26 26.25 -13.46 22.04
CA ILE A 26 26.33 -12.05 21.59
C ILE A 26 25.78 -11.91 20.16
N TYR A 27 26.23 -12.75 19.24
CA TYR A 27 25.77 -12.69 17.85
C TYR A 27 24.29 -13.03 17.68
N PHE A 28 23.78 -13.99 18.45
CA PHE A 28 22.36 -14.33 18.46
C PHE A 28 21.50 -13.19 19.01
N LEU A 29 21.86 -12.65 20.19
CA LEU A 29 21.14 -11.52 20.79
C LEU A 29 21.20 -10.27 19.93
N PHE A 30 22.32 -10.03 19.23
CA PHE A 30 22.42 -8.91 18.30
C PHE A 30 21.59 -9.12 17.03
N SER A 31 21.43 -10.36 16.58
CA SER A 31 20.46 -10.69 15.53
C SER A 31 19.02 -10.43 15.98
N LEU A 32 18.69 -10.80 17.23
CA LEU A 32 17.38 -10.47 17.81
C LEU A 32 17.18 -8.95 17.95
N SER A 33 18.23 -8.19 18.27
CA SER A 33 18.19 -6.72 18.29
C SER A 33 17.88 -6.15 16.90
N GLY A 34 18.55 -6.63 15.86
CA GLY A 34 18.23 -6.25 14.48
C GLY A 34 16.78 -6.59 14.08
N PHE A 35 16.30 -7.77 14.47
CA PHE A 35 14.91 -8.19 14.28
C PHE A 35 13.91 -7.21 14.92
N VAL A 36 14.14 -6.84 16.19
CA VAL A 36 13.30 -5.91 16.94
C VAL A 36 13.41 -4.48 16.39
N ALA A 37 14.61 -4.03 16.01
CA ALA A 37 14.86 -2.70 15.49
C ALA A 37 14.09 -2.43 14.19
N LEU A 38 14.01 -3.41 13.28
CA LEU A 38 13.25 -3.25 12.02
C LEU A 38 11.74 -3.33 12.22
N ILE A 39 11.26 -4.00 13.27
CA ILE A 39 9.85 -3.88 13.68
C ILE A 39 9.55 -2.43 14.08
N TYR A 40 10.41 -1.80 14.90
CA TYR A 40 10.25 -0.40 15.26
C TYR A 40 10.34 0.53 14.06
N GLU A 41 11.33 0.34 13.19
CA GLU A 41 11.49 1.16 11.98
C GLU A 41 10.21 1.12 11.13
N GLY A 42 9.70 -0.07 10.83
CA GLY A 42 8.48 -0.22 10.03
C GLY A 42 7.25 0.43 10.68
N ILE A 43 7.06 0.22 11.99
CA ILE A 43 5.89 0.76 12.69
C ILE A 43 6.02 2.26 12.94
N TRP A 44 7.15 2.76 13.42
CA TRP A 44 7.33 4.20 13.65
C TRP A 44 7.30 4.97 12.34
N ALA A 45 7.84 4.43 11.24
CA ALA A 45 7.69 5.03 9.93
C ALA A 45 6.21 5.13 9.51
N ARG A 46 5.40 4.11 9.82
CA ARG A 46 3.95 4.15 9.60
C ARG A 46 3.27 5.24 10.44
N TYR A 47 3.59 5.34 11.73
CA TYR A 47 3.02 6.37 12.63
C TYR A 47 3.39 7.78 12.17
N LEU A 48 4.65 7.99 11.81
CA LEU A 48 5.12 9.28 11.28
C LEU A 48 4.42 9.63 9.97
N LYS A 49 4.28 8.69 9.02
CA LYS A 49 3.53 8.90 7.76
C LYS A 49 2.06 9.26 8.00
N LEU A 50 1.41 8.63 8.97
CA LEU A 50 0.02 8.95 9.33
C LEU A 50 -0.16 10.39 9.81
N PHE A 51 0.84 10.97 10.47
CA PHE A 51 0.77 12.32 11.05
C PHE A 51 1.35 13.41 10.14
N LEU A 52 2.51 13.14 9.52
CA LEU A 52 3.21 14.04 8.60
C LEU A 52 2.62 14.03 7.18
N GLY A 53 1.81 13.02 6.85
CA GLY A 53 1.20 12.83 5.53
C GLY A 53 1.96 11.83 4.66
N HIS A 54 1.28 11.32 3.63
CA HIS A 54 1.83 10.34 2.68
C HIS A 54 2.50 10.99 1.46
N SER A 55 2.57 12.33 1.43
CA SER A 55 3.31 13.04 0.39
C SER A 55 4.78 12.64 0.40
N SER A 56 5.45 12.78 -0.74
CA SER A 56 6.91 12.61 -0.86
C SER A 56 7.69 13.35 0.24
N TYR A 57 7.26 14.57 0.57
CA TYR A 57 7.84 15.37 1.65
C TYR A 57 7.66 14.71 3.02
N GLY A 58 6.44 14.26 3.37
CA GLY A 58 6.16 13.58 4.65
C GLY A 58 6.92 12.26 4.81
N GLN A 59 7.07 11.49 3.72
CA GLN A 59 7.86 10.26 3.72
C GLN A 59 9.35 10.52 3.94
N ILE A 60 9.89 11.56 3.30
CA ILE A 60 11.31 11.92 3.46
C ILE A 60 11.58 12.50 4.85
N LEU A 61 10.66 13.31 5.38
CA LEU A 61 10.77 13.81 6.74
C LEU A 61 10.76 12.66 7.75
N THR A 62 9.91 11.65 7.54
CA THR A 62 9.89 10.41 8.34
C THR A 62 11.25 9.73 8.34
N LEU A 63 11.85 9.56 7.15
CA LEU A 63 13.20 8.99 7.01
C LEU A 63 14.26 9.85 7.70
N CYS A 64 14.23 11.17 7.54
CA CYS A 64 15.13 12.12 8.17
C CYS A 64 15.07 12.06 9.69
N ILE A 65 13.88 11.95 10.29
CA ILE A 65 13.71 11.87 11.75
C ILE A 65 14.34 10.57 12.26
N PHE A 66 14.01 9.43 11.63
CA PHE A 66 14.47 8.13 12.09
C PHE A 66 15.96 7.91 11.80
N MET A 67 16.39 8.00 10.54
CA MET A 67 17.80 7.83 10.18
C MET A 67 18.68 8.96 10.73
N GLY A 68 18.17 10.18 10.81
CA GLY A 68 18.91 11.30 11.42
C GLY A 68 19.15 11.06 12.90
N GLY A 69 18.16 10.51 13.61
CA GLY A 69 18.33 10.00 14.97
C GLY A 69 19.41 8.94 15.06
N ILE A 70 19.34 7.88 14.24
CA ILE A 70 20.34 6.80 14.21
C ILE A 70 21.75 7.35 13.94
N GLY A 71 21.91 8.20 12.93
CA GLY A 71 23.20 8.81 12.57
C GLY A 71 23.75 9.69 13.70
N LEU A 72 22.90 10.51 14.34
CA LEU A 72 23.29 11.32 15.49
C LEU A 72 23.69 10.44 16.68
N GLY A 73 22.93 9.41 16.99
CA GLY A 73 23.26 8.41 18.00
C GLY A 73 24.63 7.78 17.77
N ALA A 74 24.94 7.43 16.52
CA ALA A 74 26.21 6.86 16.16
C ALA A 74 27.40 7.82 16.37
N LEU A 75 27.22 9.10 16.03
CA LEU A 75 28.21 10.16 16.25
C LEU A 75 28.39 10.48 17.74
N LEU A 76 27.31 10.44 18.53
CA LEU A 76 27.39 10.60 19.98
C LEU A 76 28.15 9.42 20.60
N ALA A 77 27.82 8.18 20.22
CA ALA A 77 28.55 7.01 20.68
C ALA A 77 30.04 7.10 20.30
N ALA A 78 30.39 7.53 19.08
CA ALA A 78 31.77 7.76 18.66
C ALA A 78 32.55 8.72 19.60
N ARG A 79 31.87 9.72 20.15
CA ARG A 79 32.48 10.71 21.06
C ARG A 79 32.72 10.14 22.47
N TYR A 80 31.80 9.30 22.96
CA TYR A 80 31.79 8.88 24.38
C TYR A 80 32.30 7.46 24.64
N THR A 81 32.39 6.58 23.63
CA THR A 81 32.82 5.17 23.80
C THR A 81 34.19 5.01 24.49
N LYS A 82 35.12 5.92 24.23
CA LYS A 82 36.46 5.94 24.86
C LYS A 82 36.41 6.06 26.40
N GLN A 83 35.37 6.70 26.92
CA GLN A 83 35.19 6.92 28.36
C GLN A 83 34.53 5.71 29.04
N LEU A 84 33.86 4.85 28.28
CA LEU A 84 33.13 3.70 28.81
C LEU A 84 34.08 2.55 29.15
N LYS A 85 34.04 2.08 30.40
CA LYS A 85 34.80 0.89 30.83
C LYS A 85 34.17 -0.39 30.29
N ASN A 86 32.85 -0.53 30.44
CA ASN A 86 32.09 -1.72 30.03
C ASN A 86 30.94 -1.34 29.09
N PRO A 87 31.17 -1.34 27.76
CA PRO A 87 30.14 -0.94 26.81
C PRO A 87 28.94 -1.91 26.73
N PHE A 88 29.09 -3.18 27.16
CA PHE A 88 27.98 -4.13 27.19
C PHE A 88 26.87 -3.72 28.17
N LEU A 89 27.23 -3.17 29.34
CA LEU A 89 26.24 -2.72 30.33
C LEU A 89 25.50 -1.46 29.86
N ILE A 90 26.19 -0.56 29.17
CA ILE A 90 25.55 0.63 28.57
C ILE A 90 24.64 0.20 27.42
N TYR A 91 25.07 -0.75 26.59
CA TYR A 91 24.23 -1.36 25.56
C TYR A 91 22.95 -1.97 26.17
N ALA A 92 23.08 -2.75 27.25
CA ALA A 92 21.93 -3.33 27.95
C ALA A 92 20.96 -2.26 28.50
N LEU A 93 21.48 -1.16 29.05
CA LEU A 93 20.66 -0.03 29.49
C LEU A 93 19.95 0.65 28.32
N VAL A 94 20.64 0.88 27.21
CA VAL A 94 20.06 1.47 25.99
C VAL A 94 18.91 0.61 25.47
N GLU A 95 19.11 -0.70 25.36
CA GLU A 95 18.07 -1.64 24.94
C GLU A 95 16.86 -1.61 25.89
N LEU A 96 17.08 -1.58 27.21
CA LEU A 96 15.99 -1.48 28.18
C LEU A 96 15.18 -0.19 28.01
N VAL A 97 15.85 0.96 27.85
CA VAL A 97 15.19 2.26 27.65
C VAL A 97 14.44 2.30 26.32
N VAL A 98 15.01 1.74 25.25
CA VAL A 98 14.31 1.59 23.96
C VAL A 98 13.08 0.70 24.12
N GLY A 99 13.15 -0.40 24.87
CA GLY A 99 12.01 -1.27 25.16
C GLY A 99 10.90 -0.55 25.92
N ILE A 100 11.24 0.21 26.97
CA ILE A 100 10.27 1.06 27.69
C ILE A 100 9.65 2.10 26.75
N GLY A 101 10.48 2.74 25.93
CA GLY A 101 10.03 3.68 24.90
C GLY A 101 9.05 3.07 23.92
N GLY A 102 9.37 1.88 23.39
CA GLY A 102 8.51 1.11 22.48
C GLY A 102 7.17 0.75 23.11
N PHE A 103 7.16 0.40 24.41
CA PHE A 103 5.93 0.09 25.13
C PHE A 103 4.99 1.31 25.24
N PHE A 104 5.51 2.49 25.53
CA PHE A 104 4.69 3.71 25.68
C PHE A 104 4.50 4.52 24.38
N TYR A 105 5.15 4.12 23.28
CA TYR A 105 5.17 4.91 22.03
C TYR A 105 3.76 5.16 21.46
N HIS A 106 2.91 4.14 21.43
CA HIS A 106 1.54 4.26 20.92
C HIS A 106 0.73 5.29 21.70
N ASP A 107 0.74 5.19 23.03
CA ASP A 107 -0.02 6.09 23.90
C ASP A 107 0.47 7.54 23.78
N ILE A 108 1.79 7.74 23.75
CA ILE A 108 2.40 9.06 23.57
C ILE A 108 2.01 9.65 22.21
N TYR A 109 2.01 8.83 21.16
CA TYR A 109 1.62 9.27 19.83
C TYR A 109 0.15 9.67 19.77
N VAL A 110 -0.77 8.81 20.23
CA VAL A 110 -2.22 9.09 20.20
C VAL A 110 -2.52 10.35 21.03
N PHE A 111 -1.93 10.47 22.21
CA PHE A 111 -2.07 11.66 23.05
C PHE A 111 -1.57 12.93 22.35
N SER A 112 -0.37 12.88 21.77
CA SER A 112 0.23 14.07 21.15
C SER A 112 -0.49 14.49 19.87
N THR A 113 -0.93 13.53 19.06
CA THR A 113 -1.66 13.80 17.80
C THR A 113 -3.08 14.27 18.06
N SER A 114 -3.80 13.68 19.02
CA SER A 114 -5.12 14.19 19.42
C SER A 114 -5.03 15.63 19.94
N LEU A 115 -4.06 15.90 20.83
CA LEU A 115 -3.81 17.26 21.32
C LEU A 115 -3.50 18.23 20.19
N PHE A 116 -2.72 17.81 19.19
CA PHE A 116 -2.49 18.62 17.98
C PHE A 116 -3.80 18.90 17.23
N TYR A 117 -4.55 17.87 16.86
CA TYR A 117 -5.77 18.03 16.05
C TYR A 117 -6.90 18.79 16.77
N ASP A 118 -6.92 18.77 18.09
CA ASP A 118 -7.90 19.51 18.89
C ASP A 118 -7.56 21.01 19.00
N ASN A 119 -6.30 21.40 18.76
CA ASN A 119 -5.83 22.78 18.88
C ASN A 119 -5.39 23.43 17.56
N VAL A 120 -5.22 22.65 16.49
CA VAL A 120 -4.69 23.16 15.21
C VAL A 120 -5.66 24.12 14.48
N SER A 121 -6.97 24.05 14.78
CA SER A 121 -7.98 24.87 14.10
C SER A 121 -7.69 26.36 14.23
N GLY A 122 -7.55 27.06 13.11
CA GLY A 122 -7.26 28.50 13.07
C GLY A 122 -5.78 28.86 13.12
N MET A 123 -4.87 27.89 13.25
CA MET A 123 -3.44 28.12 13.06
C MET A 123 -3.13 28.37 11.57
N ALA A 124 -2.17 29.25 11.29
CA ALA A 124 -1.65 29.38 9.93
C ALA A 124 -0.96 28.06 9.52
N ALA A 125 -1.18 27.61 8.27
CA ALA A 125 -0.69 26.32 7.79
C ALA A 125 0.82 26.08 8.04
N PRO A 126 1.74 27.04 7.80
CA PRO A 126 3.18 26.83 8.06
C PRO A 126 3.50 26.58 9.54
N VAL A 127 2.72 27.18 10.45
CA VAL A 127 2.87 26.99 11.90
C VAL A 127 2.39 25.61 12.30
N ALA A 128 1.22 25.20 11.79
CA ALA A 128 0.68 23.87 12.02
C ALA A 128 1.62 22.76 11.51
N GLU A 129 2.16 22.91 10.30
CA GLU A 129 3.16 22.00 9.75
C GLU A 129 4.43 21.94 10.62
N SER A 130 4.97 23.10 11.02
CA SER A 130 6.15 23.17 11.89
C SER A 130 5.92 22.45 13.22
N LEU A 131 4.74 22.62 13.82
CA LEU A 131 4.35 21.92 15.04
C LEU A 131 4.24 20.41 14.83
N LYS A 132 3.68 19.93 13.72
CA LYS A 132 3.67 18.48 13.39
C LYS A 132 5.08 17.92 13.33
N VAL A 133 6.00 18.63 12.67
CA VAL A 133 7.41 18.22 12.57
C VAL A 133 8.05 18.16 13.95
N ILE A 134 7.87 19.20 14.78
CA ILE A 134 8.44 19.27 16.13
C ILE A 134 7.91 18.12 16.99
N ILE A 135 6.59 17.88 17.00
CA ILE A 135 5.97 16.78 17.75
C ILE A 135 6.54 15.43 17.28
N SER A 136 6.62 15.22 15.96
CA SER A 136 7.17 14.00 15.36
C SER A 136 8.62 13.74 15.78
N VAL A 137 9.46 14.78 15.78
CA VAL A 137 10.86 14.74 16.23
C VAL A 137 10.91 14.42 17.72
N LEU A 138 10.13 15.09 18.57
CA LEU A 138 10.15 14.89 20.01
C LEU A 138 9.74 13.48 20.43
N ILE A 139 8.77 12.88 19.73
CA ILE A 139 8.29 11.52 20.03
C ILE A 139 9.30 10.47 19.56
N THR A 140 9.86 10.62 18.36
CA THR A 140 10.61 9.51 17.71
C THR A 140 12.12 9.65 17.79
N ALA A 141 12.67 10.87 17.68
CA ALA A 141 14.11 11.07 17.64
C ALA A 141 14.85 10.57 18.90
N PRO A 142 14.34 10.70 20.14
CA PRO A 142 15.03 10.16 21.31
C PRO A 142 15.28 8.66 21.21
N MET A 143 14.29 7.88 20.76
CA MET A 143 14.41 6.44 20.59
C MET A 143 15.31 6.07 19.42
N ALA A 144 15.21 6.80 18.30
CA ALA A 144 16.10 6.62 17.15
C ALA A 144 17.57 6.95 17.48
N ILE A 145 17.83 7.97 18.29
CA ILE A 145 19.17 8.31 18.80
C ILE A 145 19.73 7.17 19.64
N LEU A 146 18.93 6.62 20.56
CA LEU A 146 19.34 5.49 21.38
C LEU A 146 19.66 4.25 20.52
N LEU A 147 18.79 3.90 19.57
CA LEU A 147 19.04 2.83 18.59
C LEU A 147 20.34 3.08 17.80
N GLY A 148 20.62 4.31 17.41
CA GLY A 148 21.87 4.69 16.73
C GLY A 148 23.15 4.42 17.52
N THR A 149 23.06 4.34 18.86
CA THR A 149 24.22 4.02 19.70
C THR A 149 24.55 2.53 19.77
N THR A 150 23.60 1.65 19.41
CA THR A 150 23.70 0.19 19.64
C THR A 150 24.87 -0.45 18.89
N PHE A 151 24.97 -0.24 17.57
CA PHE A 151 26.04 -0.80 16.74
C PHE A 151 27.43 -0.30 17.15
N PRO A 152 27.66 1.02 17.38
CA PRO A 152 28.97 1.49 17.85
C PRO A 152 29.35 0.98 19.24
N LEU A 153 28.40 0.91 20.20
CA LEU A 153 28.66 0.40 21.54
C LEU A 153 29.11 -1.07 21.48
N LEU A 154 28.35 -1.90 20.76
CA LEU A 154 28.67 -3.33 20.65
C LEU A 154 29.91 -3.58 19.77
N GLY A 155 30.10 -2.79 18.72
CA GLY A 155 31.30 -2.83 17.89
C GLY A 155 32.58 -2.57 18.69
N VAL A 156 32.56 -1.54 19.54
CA VAL A 156 33.68 -1.25 20.45
C VAL A 156 33.85 -2.35 21.50
N ALA A 157 32.76 -2.85 22.10
CA ALA A 157 32.83 -3.95 23.05
C ALA A 157 33.49 -5.19 22.45
N MET A 158 33.07 -5.55 21.23
CA MET A 158 33.60 -6.68 20.49
C MET A 158 35.07 -6.48 20.14
N VAL A 159 35.48 -5.33 19.59
CA VAL A 159 36.89 -5.05 19.26
C VAL A 159 37.80 -5.17 20.49
N ARG A 160 37.32 -4.82 21.69
CA ARG A 160 38.10 -4.95 22.92
C ARG A 160 38.29 -6.41 23.35
N ILE A 161 37.35 -7.31 23.06
CA ILE A 161 37.44 -8.74 23.41
C ILE A 161 38.04 -9.59 22.28
N SER A 162 37.81 -9.23 21.01
CA SER A 162 38.33 -9.93 19.83
C SER A 162 39.72 -9.39 19.50
N ARG A 163 40.77 -10.18 19.74
CA ARG A 163 42.18 -9.80 19.55
C ARG A 163 42.60 -9.56 18.09
N ASP A 164 41.68 -9.58 17.13
CA ASP A 164 41.92 -9.44 15.69
C ASP A 164 41.75 -8.01 15.15
N GLY A 165 41.70 -7.00 16.03
CA GLY A 165 41.55 -5.60 15.64
C GLY A 165 40.24 -5.29 14.91
N GLY A 166 39.20 -6.10 15.14
CA GLY A 166 37.88 -5.95 14.53
C GLY A 166 37.77 -6.52 13.11
N GLN A 167 38.82 -7.18 12.60
CA GLN A 167 38.87 -7.73 11.25
C GLN A 167 37.74 -8.73 10.96
N SER A 168 37.37 -9.55 11.95
CA SER A 168 36.29 -10.53 11.86
C SER A 168 35.07 -10.12 12.66
N ALA A 169 35.25 -9.43 13.79
CA ALA A 169 34.16 -9.10 14.69
C ALA A 169 33.19 -8.07 14.11
N LEU A 170 33.69 -6.97 13.52
CA LEU A 170 32.84 -5.89 12.97
C LEU A 170 31.99 -6.36 11.79
N PRO A 171 32.54 -7.07 10.77
CA PRO A 171 31.70 -7.53 9.67
C PRO A 171 30.70 -8.62 10.10
N LEU A 172 31.01 -9.43 11.12
CA LEU A 172 30.09 -10.44 11.64
C LEU A 172 28.96 -9.83 12.49
N LEU A 173 29.24 -8.77 13.25
CA LEU A 173 28.20 -7.96 13.90
C LEU A 173 27.25 -7.35 12.86
N TYR A 174 27.80 -6.75 11.80
CA TYR A 174 27.00 -6.19 10.71
C TYR A 174 26.12 -7.24 10.04
N PHE A 175 26.67 -8.43 9.74
CA PHE A 175 25.90 -9.55 9.19
C PHE A 175 24.77 -10.00 10.12
N THR A 176 25.07 -10.25 11.40
CA THR A 176 24.11 -10.83 12.36
C THR A 176 22.95 -9.89 12.68
N ASN A 177 23.21 -8.59 12.82
CA ASN A 177 22.15 -7.59 12.96
C ASN A 177 21.30 -7.49 11.70
N SER A 178 21.93 -7.35 10.53
CA SER A 178 21.22 -7.16 9.27
C SER A 178 20.40 -8.38 8.84
N ILE A 179 20.84 -9.61 9.11
CA ILE A 179 20.01 -10.81 8.83
C ILE A 179 18.76 -10.85 9.74
N GLY A 180 18.91 -10.47 11.02
CA GLY A 180 17.79 -10.36 11.95
C GLY A 180 16.78 -9.30 11.49
N ALA A 181 17.30 -8.15 11.07
CA ALA A 181 16.54 -7.04 10.49
C ALA A 181 15.70 -7.45 9.26
N ALA A 182 16.30 -8.13 8.27
CA ALA A 182 15.59 -8.60 7.08
C ALA A 182 14.45 -9.58 7.43
N VAL A 183 14.64 -10.45 8.43
CA VAL A 183 13.59 -11.35 8.91
C VAL A 183 12.52 -10.59 9.71
N GLY A 184 12.93 -9.62 10.52
CA GLY A 184 12.07 -8.80 11.37
C GLY A 184 11.00 -8.05 10.59
N ILE A 185 11.39 -7.34 9.53
CA ILE A 185 10.45 -6.58 8.71
C ILE A 185 9.42 -7.48 8.01
N MET A 186 9.84 -8.66 7.54
CA MET A 186 8.94 -9.64 6.93
C MET A 186 7.93 -10.22 7.92
N LEU A 187 8.40 -10.58 9.12
CA LEU A 187 7.54 -11.12 10.16
C LEU A 187 6.56 -10.04 10.69
N ALA A 188 7.02 -8.79 10.80
CA ALA A 188 6.17 -7.65 11.15
C ALA A 188 5.01 -7.48 10.16
N SER A 189 5.36 -7.38 8.87
CA SER A 189 4.42 -7.09 7.79
C SER A 189 3.37 -8.18 7.60
N TYR A 190 3.79 -9.45 7.54
CA TYR A 190 2.92 -10.56 7.17
C TYR A 190 2.23 -11.26 8.35
N ILE A 191 2.75 -11.12 9.58
CA ILE A 191 2.25 -11.87 10.74
C ILE A 191 1.85 -10.93 11.88
N LEU A 192 2.77 -10.08 12.38
CA LEU A 192 2.50 -9.31 13.60
C LEU A 192 1.43 -8.24 13.40
N ILE A 193 1.56 -7.39 12.38
CA ILE A 193 0.62 -6.29 12.15
C ILE A 193 -0.79 -6.82 11.81
N PRO A 194 -0.97 -7.82 10.94
CA PRO A 194 -2.30 -8.37 10.66
C PRO A 194 -2.98 -9.02 11.88
N GLN A 195 -2.21 -9.64 12.79
CA GLN A 195 -2.79 -10.39 13.92
C GLN A 195 -2.93 -9.55 15.21
N LEU A 196 -1.95 -8.69 15.50
CA LEU A 196 -1.84 -7.95 16.75
C LEU A 196 -2.13 -6.44 16.57
N GLY A 197 -2.28 -5.98 15.33
CA GLY A 197 -2.24 -4.56 15.01
C GLY A 197 -0.87 -3.94 15.26
N THR A 198 -0.76 -2.64 15.03
CA THR A 198 0.50 -1.91 15.19
C THR A 198 0.94 -1.78 16.65
N ALA A 199 0.03 -1.48 17.57
CA ALA A 199 0.33 -1.37 19.00
C ALA A 199 0.78 -2.70 19.61
N GLY A 200 0.08 -3.81 19.32
CA GLY A 200 0.46 -5.14 19.80
C GLY A 200 1.82 -5.58 19.25
N SER A 201 2.15 -5.20 18.02
CA SER A 201 3.48 -5.44 17.43
C SER A 201 4.59 -4.65 18.15
N LEU A 202 4.32 -3.41 18.57
CA LEU A 202 5.25 -2.61 19.39
C LEU A 202 5.49 -3.24 20.76
N TYR A 203 4.43 -3.74 21.42
CA TYR A 203 4.56 -4.39 22.72
C TYR A 203 5.42 -5.66 22.65
N LEU A 204 5.28 -6.45 21.57
CA LEU A 204 6.12 -7.62 21.35
C LEU A 204 7.59 -7.25 21.09
N ALA A 205 7.83 -6.19 20.29
CA ALA A 205 9.16 -5.64 20.07
C ALA A 205 9.81 -5.17 21.39
N ALA A 206 9.05 -4.45 22.23
CA ALA A 206 9.47 -3.98 23.54
C ALA A 206 9.87 -5.12 24.48
N LEU A 207 9.10 -6.20 24.51
CA LEU A 207 9.46 -7.41 25.24
C LEU A 207 10.77 -8.02 24.72
N GLY A 208 10.97 -8.01 23.40
CA GLY A 208 12.22 -8.41 22.76
C GLY A 208 13.42 -7.62 23.27
N ASN A 209 13.32 -6.29 23.37
CA ASN A 209 14.40 -5.47 23.95
C ASN A 209 14.69 -5.79 25.41
N VAL A 210 13.66 -6.10 26.22
CA VAL A 210 13.87 -6.51 27.62
C VAL A 210 14.69 -7.80 27.69
N VAL A 211 14.39 -8.79 26.83
CA VAL A 211 15.16 -10.04 26.73
C VAL A 211 16.61 -9.76 26.31
N ILE A 212 16.81 -8.89 25.31
CA ILE A 212 18.14 -8.49 24.84
C ILE A 212 18.92 -7.78 25.96
N ALA A 213 18.28 -6.83 26.65
CA ALA A 213 18.87 -6.08 27.76
C ALA A 213 19.32 -7.00 28.89
N LEU A 214 18.47 -7.96 29.29
CA LEU A 214 18.82 -8.96 30.30
C LEU A 214 19.99 -9.83 29.86
N GLY A 215 20.00 -10.29 28.60
CA GLY A 215 21.09 -11.07 28.03
C GLY A 215 22.43 -10.32 28.06
N PHE A 216 22.45 -9.07 27.60
CA PHE A 216 23.67 -8.25 27.60
C PHE A 216 24.06 -7.74 28.99
N TYR A 217 23.12 -7.62 29.93
CA TYR A 217 23.44 -7.36 31.34
C TYR A 217 24.24 -8.52 31.94
N VAL A 218 23.79 -9.76 31.73
CA VAL A 218 24.49 -10.97 32.20
C VAL A 218 25.87 -11.09 31.56
N ILE A 219 25.96 -10.93 30.23
CA ILE A 219 27.25 -10.95 29.51
C ILE A 219 28.17 -9.83 30.00
N GLY A 220 27.63 -8.61 30.16
CA GLY A 220 28.38 -7.46 30.63
C GLY A 220 28.94 -7.66 32.03
N ARG A 221 28.18 -8.26 32.96
CA ARG A 221 28.63 -8.61 34.32
C ARG A 221 29.72 -9.68 34.30
N GLN A 222 29.58 -10.71 33.46
CA GLN A 222 30.61 -11.76 33.33
C GLN A 222 31.93 -11.19 32.78
N GLN A 223 31.86 -10.24 31.83
CA GLN A 223 33.02 -9.60 31.22
C GLN A 223 33.63 -8.48 32.07
N GLU A 224 32.92 -7.95 33.08
CA GLU A 224 33.41 -6.88 33.96
C GLU A 224 34.72 -7.27 34.68
N ASN A 225 34.82 -8.54 35.09
CA ASN A 225 36.03 -9.10 35.71
C ASN A 225 37.20 -9.25 34.72
N ALA A 226 36.92 -9.57 33.46
CA ALA A 226 37.94 -9.74 32.42
C ALA A 226 38.44 -8.40 31.86
N LEU A 227 37.53 -7.43 31.66
CA LEU A 227 37.83 -6.07 31.19
C LEU A 227 38.45 -5.19 32.28
N GLY A 228 38.18 -5.47 33.56
CA GLY A 228 38.74 -4.75 34.70
C GLY A 228 40.21 -5.05 35.00
N GLN A 229 40.69 -6.25 34.66
CA GLN A 229 42.06 -6.70 34.94
C GLN A 229 43.10 -6.24 33.90
N SER A 230 42.68 -5.91 32.68
CA SER A 230 43.60 -5.62 31.56
C SER A 230 44.15 -4.19 31.52
N GLY A 231 43.49 -3.20 32.15
CA GLY A 231 43.96 -1.80 32.24
C GLY A 231 44.07 -1.02 30.91
N GLU A 232 44.29 -1.72 29.80
CA GLU A 232 44.37 -1.21 28.43
C GLU A 232 42.98 -1.14 27.80
N ARG A 233 42.50 0.08 27.49
CA ARG A 233 41.21 0.31 26.82
C ARG A 233 41.21 -0.07 25.33
N PHE A 234 42.40 -0.16 24.74
CA PHE A 234 42.65 -0.63 23.39
C PHE A 234 43.70 -1.72 23.55
N CYS A 235 43.33 -3.00 23.40
CA CYS A 235 44.32 -4.07 23.39
C CYS A 235 45.41 -3.67 22.39
N ALA A 236 46.69 -3.81 22.77
CA ALA A 236 47.81 -3.62 21.86
C ALA A 236 47.71 -4.64 20.70
N VAL A 237 46.91 -4.31 19.68
CA VAL A 237 46.82 -5.09 18.44
C VAL A 237 48.20 -4.99 17.79
N GLU A 238 48.80 -6.14 17.45
CA GLU A 238 49.98 -6.21 16.59
C GLU A 238 49.85 -5.19 15.45
N LYS A 239 50.95 -4.53 15.07
CA LYS A 239 50.92 -3.56 13.96
C LYS A 239 50.24 -4.25 12.76
N PRO A 240 49.11 -3.72 12.25
CA PRO A 240 48.45 -4.33 11.12
C PRO A 240 49.45 -4.41 9.97
N PRO A 241 49.41 -5.46 9.13
CA PRO A 241 50.33 -5.63 8.00
C PRO A 241 50.44 -4.38 7.10
N LEU A 242 49.38 -3.55 7.10
CA LEU A 242 49.23 -2.28 6.39
C LEU A 242 50.21 -1.16 6.81
N LEU A 243 50.87 -1.26 7.97
CA LEU A 243 51.77 -0.21 8.51
C LEU A 243 53.23 -0.67 8.57
N GLN A 244 53.62 -1.69 7.80
CA GLN A 244 54.97 -2.27 7.84
C GLN A 244 56.00 -1.52 6.99
N HIS A 245 55.60 -0.66 6.04
CA HIS A 245 56.52 0.08 5.17
C HIS A 245 56.47 1.60 5.41
N GLU A 246 57.61 2.23 5.67
CA GLU A 246 57.75 3.69 5.88
C GLU A 246 57.36 4.52 4.64
N GLY A 247 57.41 3.93 3.44
CA GLY A 247 56.95 4.57 2.20
C GLY A 247 55.44 4.81 2.13
N ASP A 248 54.63 4.04 2.86
CA ASP A 248 53.17 4.20 2.93
C ASP A 248 52.75 5.41 3.80
N GLN A 249 53.66 5.97 4.61
CA GLN A 249 53.35 7.11 5.49
C GLN A 249 53.07 8.42 4.75
N LYS A 250 53.61 8.62 3.54
CA LYS A 250 53.41 9.86 2.75
C LYS A 250 52.08 9.90 1.99
N VAL A 251 51.36 8.78 1.89
CA VAL A 251 49.96 8.73 1.42
C VAL A 251 49.06 8.15 2.50
N LEU A 252 49.17 8.71 3.70
CA LEU A 252 48.05 8.71 4.64
C LEU A 252 46.90 9.50 3.99
N LEU A 253 46.05 8.78 3.25
CA LEU A 253 44.74 9.26 2.83
C LEU A 253 44.04 9.80 4.07
N SER A 254 43.77 11.10 4.07
CA SER A 254 43.32 11.81 5.27
C SER A 254 42.07 11.14 5.88
N VAL A 255 41.96 11.16 7.21
CA VAL A 255 40.74 10.72 7.91
C VAL A 255 39.49 11.38 7.31
N LYS A 256 39.59 12.67 6.97
CA LYS A 256 38.52 13.45 6.36
C LYS A 256 38.05 12.83 5.03
N LEU A 257 38.99 12.35 4.22
CA LEU A 257 38.66 11.70 2.94
C LEU A 257 37.86 10.41 3.15
N PHE A 258 38.26 9.53 4.08
CA PHE A 258 37.52 8.28 4.32
C PHE A 258 36.15 8.50 4.98
N LEU A 259 36.00 9.54 5.80
CA LEU A 259 34.68 9.95 6.29
C LEU A 259 33.81 10.53 5.17
N ALA A 260 34.39 11.32 4.26
CA ALA A 260 33.70 11.82 3.07
C ALA A 260 33.31 10.68 2.11
N LEU A 261 34.18 9.68 1.93
CA LEU A 261 33.87 8.46 1.19
C LEU A 261 32.70 7.74 1.83
N SER A 262 32.73 7.51 3.15
CA SER A 262 31.62 6.89 3.87
C SER A 262 30.29 7.61 3.65
N LEU A 263 30.31 8.95 3.64
CA LEU A 263 29.15 9.78 3.33
C LEU A 263 28.68 9.59 1.89
N LEU A 264 29.58 9.72 0.91
CA LEU A 264 29.22 9.64 -0.51
C LEU A 264 28.76 8.25 -0.93
N THR A 265 29.28 7.18 -0.30
CA THR A 265 28.82 5.81 -0.56
C THR A 265 27.43 5.57 0.02
N GLY A 266 27.13 6.14 1.20
CA GLY A 266 25.78 6.11 1.77
C GLY A 266 24.80 6.89 0.90
N PHE A 267 25.24 8.06 0.42
CA PHE A 267 24.50 8.91 -0.50
C PHE A 267 24.14 8.20 -1.80
N ALA A 268 25.10 7.58 -2.47
CA ALA A 268 24.84 6.81 -3.70
C ALA A 268 23.96 5.57 -3.44
N SER A 269 24.21 4.84 -2.34
CA SER A 269 23.42 3.65 -1.98
C SER A 269 21.93 3.95 -1.83
N PHE A 270 21.59 5.08 -1.23
CA PHE A 270 20.19 5.48 -1.04
C PHE A 270 19.57 6.14 -2.27
N ILE A 271 20.36 6.69 -3.21
CA ILE A 271 19.86 7.00 -4.55
C ILE A 271 19.38 5.72 -5.22
N TYR A 272 20.14 4.62 -5.14
CA TYR A 272 19.70 3.34 -5.70
C TYR A 272 18.48 2.79 -4.98
N GLU A 273 18.46 2.83 -3.65
CA GLU A 273 17.34 2.30 -2.87
C GLU A 273 16.01 2.96 -3.27
N ILE A 274 15.96 4.30 -3.29
CA ILE A 274 14.77 5.05 -3.71
C ILE A 274 14.41 4.76 -5.17
N SER A 275 15.41 4.68 -6.05
CA SER A 275 15.16 4.41 -7.47
C SER A 275 14.69 2.98 -7.74
N TRP A 276 15.23 1.98 -7.05
CA TRP A 276 14.80 0.59 -7.20
C TRP A 276 13.43 0.36 -6.58
N ILE A 277 13.13 0.99 -5.44
CA ILE A 277 11.78 0.97 -4.86
C ILE A 277 10.79 1.55 -5.88
N ARG A 278 11.13 2.67 -6.52
CA ARG A 278 10.32 3.25 -7.61
C ARG A 278 10.14 2.26 -8.76
N LEU A 279 11.24 1.74 -9.32
CA LEU A 279 11.22 0.81 -10.46
C LEU A 279 10.41 -0.47 -10.18
N LEU A 280 10.65 -1.09 -9.02
CA LEU A 280 10.01 -2.34 -8.64
C LEU A 280 8.57 -2.13 -8.16
N SER A 281 8.21 -0.97 -7.61
CA SER A 281 6.80 -0.69 -7.24
C SER A 281 5.85 -0.71 -8.44
N LEU A 282 6.34 -0.29 -9.61
CA LEU A 282 5.59 -0.40 -10.87
C LEU A 282 5.31 -1.86 -11.23
N LEU A 283 6.26 -2.74 -10.90
CA LEU A 283 6.21 -4.16 -11.26
C LEU A 283 5.46 -5.02 -10.24
N LEU A 284 5.82 -4.87 -8.97
CA LEU A 284 5.39 -5.70 -7.85
C LEU A 284 4.08 -5.19 -7.22
N GLY A 285 3.64 -3.99 -7.60
CA GLY A 285 2.53 -3.27 -7.00
C GLY A 285 2.96 -2.32 -5.88
N ALA A 286 2.21 -1.24 -5.69
CA ALA A 286 2.44 -0.20 -4.68
C ALA A 286 1.81 -0.54 -3.31
N SER A 287 1.96 -1.79 -2.86
CA SER A 287 1.47 -2.27 -1.56
C SER A 287 2.54 -2.15 -0.47
N THR A 288 2.12 -2.10 0.80
CA THR A 288 3.03 -2.12 1.96
C THR A 288 3.89 -3.39 1.96
N HIS A 289 3.29 -4.54 1.62
CA HIS A 289 4.02 -5.82 1.48
C HIS A 289 5.13 -5.79 0.42
N SER A 290 4.87 -5.21 -0.76
CA SER A 290 5.90 -5.08 -1.79
C SER A 290 7.04 -4.15 -1.36
N PHE A 291 6.74 -3.07 -0.64
CA PHE A 291 7.77 -2.21 -0.03
C PHE A 291 8.67 -2.98 0.95
N ASP A 292 8.06 -3.71 1.87
CA ASP A 292 8.81 -4.47 2.89
C ASP A 292 9.68 -5.56 2.27
N ILE A 293 9.23 -6.20 1.18
CA ILE A 293 10.00 -7.19 0.41
C ILE A 293 11.27 -6.56 -0.15
N MET A 294 11.16 -5.35 -0.72
CA MET A 294 12.28 -4.62 -1.30
C MET A 294 13.29 -4.21 -0.22
N VAL A 295 12.82 -3.68 0.91
CA VAL A 295 13.67 -3.33 2.06
C VAL A 295 14.38 -4.59 2.60
N SER A 296 13.66 -5.69 2.78
CA SER A 296 14.25 -6.96 3.21
C SER A 296 15.33 -7.44 2.23
N ALA A 297 15.09 -7.37 0.92
CA ALA A 297 16.06 -7.79 -0.10
C ALA A 297 17.32 -6.92 -0.08
N PHE A 298 17.17 -5.60 0.08
CA PHE A 298 18.27 -4.64 0.21
C PHE A 298 19.13 -4.96 1.45
N VAL A 299 18.49 -5.11 2.62
CA VAL A 299 19.17 -5.39 3.89
C VAL A 299 19.84 -6.78 3.87
N LEU A 300 19.23 -7.77 3.21
CA LEU A 300 19.83 -9.09 3.04
C LEU A 300 21.13 -9.02 2.23
N GLY A 301 21.16 -8.22 1.17
CA GLY A 301 22.39 -7.91 0.43
C GLY A 301 23.47 -7.32 1.34
N LEU A 302 23.12 -6.29 2.11
CA LEU A 302 24.05 -5.67 3.07
C LEU A 302 24.61 -6.69 4.08
N ALA A 303 23.76 -7.59 4.60
CA ALA A 303 24.16 -8.61 5.55
C ALA A 303 25.25 -9.52 4.96
N PHE A 304 24.96 -10.17 3.83
CA PHE A 304 25.89 -11.12 3.20
C PHE A 304 27.15 -10.41 2.66
N GLY A 305 27.03 -9.14 2.25
CA GLY A 305 28.16 -8.27 1.94
C GLY A 305 29.12 -8.11 3.11
N GLY A 306 28.59 -7.81 4.31
CA GLY A 306 29.39 -7.75 5.54
C GLY A 306 30.10 -9.07 5.84
N LEU A 307 29.41 -10.19 5.70
CA LEU A 307 30.02 -11.51 5.89
C LEU A 307 31.15 -11.80 4.88
N ALA A 308 30.99 -11.37 3.63
CA ALA A 308 32.02 -11.49 2.61
C ALA A 308 33.23 -10.59 2.89
N ALA A 309 33.01 -9.37 3.42
CA ALA A 309 34.07 -8.46 3.82
C ALA A 309 35.01 -9.10 4.87
N LYS A 310 34.48 -9.87 5.83
CA LYS A 310 35.31 -10.65 6.77
C LYS A 310 36.32 -11.53 6.04
N LYS A 311 35.86 -12.35 5.08
CA LYS A 311 36.73 -13.29 4.34
C LYS A 311 37.76 -12.55 3.48
N LEU A 312 37.36 -11.42 2.89
CA LEU A 312 38.23 -10.63 2.01
C LEU A 312 39.29 -9.84 2.79
N LEU A 313 38.91 -9.23 3.92
CA LEU A 313 39.83 -8.53 4.81
C LEU A 313 40.90 -9.44 5.40
N GLN A 314 40.59 -10.73 5.62
CA GLN A 314 41.56 -11.74 6.07
C GLN A 314 42.59 -12.11 4.99
N LYS A 315 42.22 -11.99 3.71
CA LYS A 315 43.06 -12.40 2.57
C LYS A 315 43.87 -11.26 1.96
N THR A 316 43.37 -10.02 2.01
CA THR A 316 44.00 -8.88 1.33
C THR A 316 45.01 -8.15 2.21
N LYS A 317 46.11 -7.70 1.59
CA LYS A 317 47.04 -6.72 2.18
C LYS A 317 46.76 -5.28 1.70
N HIS A 318 45.92 -5.10 0.68
CA HIS A 318 45.64 -3.81 0.04
C HIS A 318 44.17 -3.41 0.19
N VAL A 319 43.81 -2.93 1.39
CA VAL A 319 42.42 -2.59 1.75
C VAL A 319 41.86 -1.44 0.89
N VAL A 320 42.67 -0.45 0.52
CA VAL A 320 42.24 0.69 -0.31
C VAL A 320 41.88 0.24 -1.73
N ILE A 321 42.65 -0.67 -2.33
CA ILE A 321 42.35 -1.22 -3.66
C ILE A 321 41.06 -2.06 -3.59
N LEU A 322 40.90 -2.87 -2.54
CA LEU A 322 39.68 -3.65 -2.35
C LEU A 322 38.45 -2.72 -2.28
N LEU A 323 38.52 -1.63 -1.51
CA LEU A 323 37.46 -0.63 -1.45
C LEU A 323 37.21 0.01 -2.83
N ALA A 324 38.27 0.40 -3.54
CA ALA A 324 38.15 1.05 -4.84
C ALA A 324 37.49 0.15 -5.90
N ILE A 325 37.86 -1.13 -5.94
CA ILE A 325 37.22 -2.13 -6.81
C ILE A 325 35.76 -2.34 -6.39
N ALA A 326 35.48 -2.44 -5.09
CA ALA A 326 34.11 -2.57 -4.60
C ALA A 326 33.24 -1.40 -5.07
N GLN A 327 33.74 -0.17 -5.05
CA GLN A 327 33.01 1.00 -5.55
C GLN A 327 32.70 0.93 -7.05
N VAL A 328 33.70 0.62 -7.90
CA VAL A 328 33.47 0.47 -9.35
C VAL A 328 32.49 -0.67 -9.65
N VAL A 329 32.64 -1.81 -8.98
CA VAL A 329 31.78 -2.98 -9.20
C VAL A 329 30.36 -2.69 -8.71
N MET A 330 30.18 -2.01 -7.58
CA MET A 330 28.87 -1.63 -7.06
C MET A 330 28.11 -0.74 -8.05
N GLY A 331 28.73 0.34 -8.53
CA GLY A 331 28.10 1.20 -9.53
C GLY A 331 27.82 0.47 -10.85
N GLY A 332 28.75 -0.37 -11.30
CA GLY A 332 28.55 -1.23 -12.47
C GLY A 332 27.37 -2.20 -12.34
N LEU A 333 27.25 -2.89 -11.20
CA LEU A 333 26.12 -3.76 -10.88
C LEU A 333 24.82 -2.98 -10.69
N ALA A 334 24.88 -1.74 -10.21
CA ALA A 334 23.68 -0.91 -10.14
C ALA A 334 23.14 -0.58 -11.54
N LEU A 335 24.01 -0.32 -12.51
CA LEU A 335 23.61 -0.10 -13.91
C LEU A 335 23.00 -1.34 -14.56
N THR A 336 23.32 -2.56 -14.11
CA THR A 336 22.70 -3.76 -14.70
C THR A 336 21.20 -3.82 -14.44
N SER A 337 20.71 -3.17 -13.38
CA SER A 337 19.26 -3.07 -13.13
C SER A 337 18.50 -2.38 -14.27
N ILE A 338 19.12 -1.41 -14.95
CA ILE A 338 18.57 -0.72 -16.13
C ILE A 338 18.48 -1.66 -17.34
N TYR A 339 19.34 -2.68 -17.42
CA TYR A 339 19.34 -3.63 -18.54
C TYR A 339 18.41 -4.81 -18.31
N PHE A 340 18.28 -5.27 -17.07
CA PHE A 340 17.45 -6.43 -16.74
C PHE A 340 16.00 -6.10 -16.38
N TYR A 341 15.60 -4.83 -16.33
CA TYR A 341 14.23 -4.48 -15.95
C TYR A 341 13.17 -5.18 -16.84
N GLU A 342 13.32 -5.21 -18.17
CA GLU A 342 12.37 -5.89 -19.07
C GLU A 342 12.27 -7.38 -18.80
N PHE A 343 13.40 -8.03 -18.48
CA PHE A 343 13.41 -9.45 -18.11
C PHE A 343 12.58 -9.68 -16.83
N VAL A 344 12.81 -8.87 -15.80
CA VAL A 344 12.07 -8.96 -14.52
C VAL A 344 10.58 -8.67 -14.74
N PHE A 345 10.25 -7.69 -15.60
CA PHE A 345 8.88 -7.38 -16.00
C PHE A 345 8.19 -8.55 -16.72
N SER A 346 8.90 -9.17 -17.67
CA SER A 346 8.40 -10.32 -18.43
C SER A 346 8.11 -11.53 -17.54
N ILE A 347 9.00 -11.85 -16.59
CA ILE A 347 8.79 -12.97 -15.65
C ILE A 347 7.56 -12.72 -14.77
N MET A 348 7.40 -11.50 -14.24
CA MET A 348 6.23 -11.14 -13.44
C MET A 348 4.94 -11.22 -14.25
N GLU A 349 4.95 -10.78 -15.51
CA GLU A 349 3.79 -10.90 -16.38
C GLU A 349 3.41 -12.35 -16.64
N GLN A 350 4.40 -13.19 -16.97
CA GLN A 350 4.20 -14.63 -17.19
C GLN A 350 3.65 -15.32 -15.93
N SER A 351 4.03 -14.85 -14.73
CA SER A 351 3.50 -15.37 -13.45
C SER A 351 1.99 -15.28 -13.33
N LYS A 352 1.36 -14.30 -14.01
CA LYS A 352 -0.10 -14.19 -14.01
C LYS A 352 -0.78 -15.36 -14.71
N GLY A 353 -0.08 -16.04 -15.63
CA GLY A 353 -0.59 -17.17 -16.41
C GLY A 353 -0.34 -18.54 -15.78
N PHE A 354 0.75 -18.73 -15.03
CA PHE A 354 1.12 -20.03 -14.45
C PHE A 354 0.84 -20.17 -12.94
N LEU A 355 0.58 -19.07 -12.21
CA LEU A 355 0.21 -19.13 -10.80
C LEU A 355 -1.31 -19.12 -10.61
N ASP A 356 -1.81 -20.22 -10.04
CA ASP A 356 -3.21 -20.38 -9.68
C ASP A 356 -3.67 -19.30 -8.69
N LYS A 357 -4.93 -18.87 -8.81
CA LYS A 357 -5.52 -17.81 -7.96
C LYS A 357 -6.04 -18.38 -6.65
N THR A 358 -5.15 -19.06 -5.94
CA THR A 358 -5.39 -19.71 -4.65
C THR A 358 -4.48 -19.09 -3.58
N GLU A 359 -4.75 -19.37 -2.30
CA GLU A 359 -3.88 -18.90 -1.22
C GLU A 359 -2.45 -19.42 -1.34
N GLN A 360 -2.27 -20.66 -1.79
CA GLN A 360 -0.95 -21.24 -2.05
C GLN A 360 -0.27 -20.51 -3.21
N GLY A 361 -1.02 -20.18 -4.27
CA GLY A 361 -0.52 -19.37 -5.37
C GLY A 361 -0.07 -17.97 -4.93
N TYR A 362 -0.75 -17.35 -3.95
CA TYR A 362 -0.35 -16.05 -3.41
C TYR A 362 1.01 -16.10 -2.70
N TRP A 363 1.27 -17.15 -1.92
CA TRP A 363 2.58 -17.34 -1.28
C TRP A 363 3.69 -17.59 -2.30
N MET A 364 3.41 -18.38 -3.35
CA MET A 364 4.36 -18.57 -4.45
C MET A 364 4.62 -17.27 -5.22
N PHE A 365 3.58 -16.48 -5.44
CA PHE A 365 3.67 -15.15 -6.03
C PHE A 365 4.53 -14.22 -5.18
N THR A 366 4.32 -14.22 -3.86
CA THR A 366 5.11 -13.44 -2.89
C THR A 366 6.58 -13.87 -2.90
N LEU A 367 6.85 -15.17 -2.94
CA LEU A 367 8.22 -15.70 -3.05
C LEU A 367 8.89 -15.28 -4.37
N LEU A 368 8.14 -15.29 -5.49
CA LEU A 368 8.62 -14.80 -6.77
C LEU A 368 8.95 -13.31 -6.73
N LYS A 369 8.08 -12.46 -6.13
CA LYS A 369 8.34 -11.03 -5.93
C LYS A 369 9.66 -10.82 -5.17
N TYR A 370 9.87 -11.58 -4.09
CA TYR A 370 11.10 -11.51 -3.31
C TYR A 370 12.32 -11.98 -4.09
N GLY A 371 12.22 -13.09 -4.82
CA GLY A 371 13.29 -13.60 -5.69
C GLY A 371 13.70 -12.61 -6.78
N LEU A 372 12.74 -11.92 -7.39
CA LEU A 372 12.99 -10.88 -8.39
C LEU A 372 13.62 -9.61 -7.78
N SER A 373 13.17 -9.23 -6.58
CA SER A 373 13.78 -8.11 -5.84
C SER A 373 15.23 -8.42 -5.49
N LEU A 374 15.52 -9.65 -5.04
CA LEU A 374 16.88 -10.12 -4.80
C LEU A 374 17.70 -10.13 -6.09
N PHE A 375 17.17 -10.67 -7.19
CA PHE A 375 17.88 -10.69 -8.47
C PHE A 375 18.33 -9.29 -8.91
N LEU A 376 17.47 -8.29 -8.75
CA LEU A 376 17.76 -6.93 -9.18
C LEU A 376 18.65 -6.17 -8.19
N MET A 377 18.40 -6.27 -6.88
CA MET A 377 19.03 -5.43 -5.86
C MET A 377 20.22 -6.09 -5.17
N PHE A 378 20.19 -7.42 -4.97
CA PHE A 378 21.19 -8.15 -4.19
C PHE A 378 22.62 -7.98 -4.72
N PRO A 379 22.92 -8.02 -6.05
CA PRO A 379 24.30 -7.94 -6.51
C PRO A 379 25.01 -6.64 -6.08
N ALA A 380 24.37 -5.49 -6.26
CA ALA A 380 24.94 -4.20 -5.89
C ALA A 380 24.93 -3.99 -4.36
N THR A 381 23.84 -4.35 -3.69
CA THR A 381 23.72 -4.21 -2.21
C THR A 381 24.65 -5.15 -1.45
N PHE A 382 24.97 -6.32 -2.01
CA PHE A 382 26.02 -7.20 -1.50
C PHE A 382 27.38 -6.53 -1.49
N ILE A 383 27.73 -5.78 -2.55
CA ILE A 383 28.97 -5.01 -2.55
C ILE A 383 28.88 -3.81 -1.61
N ALA A 384 27.74 -3.12 -1.56
CA ALA A 384 27.48 -2.03 -0.62
C ALA A 384 27.71 -2.47 0.83
N GLY A 385 27.25 -3.67 1.20
CA GLY A 385 27.44 -4.28 2.52
C GLY A 385 28.90 -4.51 2.92
N MET A 386 29.83 -4.54 1.96
CA MET A 386 31.27 -4.64 2.25
C MET A 386 31.89 -3.30 2.63
N THR A 387 31.37 -2.19 2.10
CA THR A 387 32.04 -0.89 2.11
C THR A 387 32.24 -0.35 3.52
N LEU A 388 31.20 -0.38 4.35
CA LEU A 388 31.22 0.17 5.71
C LEU A 388 32.16 -0.60 6.65
N PRO A 389 32.14 -1.96 6.70
CA PRO A 389 33.14 -2.72 7.45
C PRO A 389 34.58 -2.45 6.96
N ILE A 390 34.80 -2.33 5.65
CA ILE A 390 36.13 -2.06 5.07
C ILE A 390 36.67 -0.69 5.49
N ILE A 391 35.84 0.36 5.36
CA ILE A 391 36.20 1.73 5.75
C ILE A 391 36.48 1.81 7.25
N THR A 392 35.63 1.18 8.06
CA THR A 392 35.78 1.14 9.52
C THR A 392 37.07 0.44 9.91
N TYR A 393 37.34 -0.74 9.35
CA TYR A 393 38.57 -1.48 9.59
C TYR A 393 39.81 -0.68 9.22
N TYR A 394 39.81 -0.01 8.07
CA TYR A 394 40.92 0.84 7.64
C TYR A 394 41.18 1.99 8.63
N LEU A 395 40.17 2.82 8.91
CA LEU A 395 40.32 3.99 9.77
C LEU A 395 40.72 3.62 11.20
N MET A 396 40.10 2.59 11.76
CA MET A 396 40.37 2.15 13.14
C MET A 396 41.82 1.67 13.29
N ASN A 397 42.36 0.97 12.29
CA ASN A 397 43.72 0.46 12.31
C ASN A 397 44.78 1.52 12.00
N VAL A 398 44.50 2.46 11.09
CA VAL A 398 45.43 3.56 10.77
C VAL A 398 45.53 4.57 11.90
N THR A 399 44.41 4.89 12.55
CA THR A 399 44.35 5.93 13.59
C THR A 399 44.46 5.40 15.02
N ARG A 400 44.37 4.08 15.21
CA ARG A 400 44.31 3.41 16.52
C ARG A 400 43.26 4.00 17.45
N ASN A 401 42.07 4.28 16.89
CA ASN A 401 41.00 4.95 17.62
C ASN A 401 39.64 4.31 17.34
N GLU A 402 39.03 3.77 18.39
CA GLU A 402 37.74 3.09 18.33
C GLU A 402 36.56 4.03 18.00
N LYS A 403 36.73 5.36 18.09
CA LYS A 403 35.69 6.33 17.72
C LYS A 403 35.21 6.16 16.27
N TYR A 404 36.06 5.64 15.39
CA TYR A 404 35.73 5.51 13.97
C TYR A 404 34.71 4.42 13.68
N VAL A 405 34.44 3.50 14.62
CA VAL A 405 33.31 2.57 14.53
C VAL A 405 31.99 3.35 14.43
N GLY A 406 31.78 4.33 15.33
CA GLY A 406 30.59 5.18 15.28
C GLY A 406 30.67 6.29 14.24
N ALA A 407 31.84 6.88 14.01
CA ALA A 407 31.96 7.99 13.06
C ALA A 407 31.68 7.55 11.61
N VAL A 408 32.21 6.40 11.17
CA VAL A 408 31.97 5.90 9.81
C VAL A 408 30.48 5.61 9.61
N TYR A 409 29.85 4.92 10.57
CA TYR A 409 28.41 4.64 10.56
C TYR A 409 27.58 5.94 10.51
N GLY A 410 27.86 6.91 11.39
CA GLY A 410 27.16 8.19 11.40
C GLY A 410 27.29 9.02 10.12
N TYR A 411 28.50 9.14 9.54
CA TYR A 411 28.68 9.85 8.26
C TYR A 411 28.00 9.13 7.10
N ASN A 412 27.98 7.79 7.10
CA ASN A 412 27.27 7.00 6.10
C ASN A 412 25.76 7.23 6.19
N THR A 413 25.20 7.22 7.40
CA THR A 413 23.77 7.48 7.62
C THR A 413 23.37 8.91 7.23
N ILE A 414 24.22 9.91 7.51
CA ILE A 414 23.97 11.29 7.01
C ILE A 414 23.97 11.32 5.48
N GLY A 415 24.93 10.63 4.85
CA GLY A 415 24.98 10.47 3.40
C GLY A 415 23.71 9.85 2.85
N ALA A 416 23.26 8.75 3.45
CA ALA A 416 22.02 8.06 3.10
C ALA A 416 20.80 8.98 3.11
N ILE A 417 20.63 9.78 4.17
CA ILE A 417 19.53 10.75 4.29
C ILE A 417 19.57 11.77 3.15
N LEU A 418 20.75 12.35 2.89
CA LEU A 418 20.94 13.32 1.81
C LEU A 418 20.67 12.69 0.44
N GLY A 419 21.11 11.44 0.23
CA GLY A 419 20.91 10.68 -1.00
C GLY A 419 19.44 10.39 -1.26
N ALA A 420 18.72 9.89 -0.26
CA ALA A 420 17.30 9.60 -0.35
C ALA A 420 16.47 10.87 -0.58
N THR A 421 16.78 11.95 0.15
CA THR A 421 16.13 13.25 0.01
C THR A 421 16.32 13.82 -1.39
N LEU A 422 17.56 13.81 -1.89
CA LEU A 422 17.87 14.33 -3.23
C LEU A 422 17.25 13.45 -4.32
N ALA A 423 17.30 12.12 -4.17
CA ALA A 423 16.71 11.19 -5.12
C ALA A 423 15.19 11.40 -5.25
N GLY A 424 14.47 11.42 -4.13
CA GLY A 424 13.01 11.51 -4.11
C GLY A 424 12.44 12.86 -4.52
N LEU A 425 13.03 13.98 -4.06
CA LEU A 425 12.46 15.32 -4.29
C LEU A 425 13.01 16.02 -5.52
N VAL A 426 14.21 15.67 -5.97
CA VAL A 426 14.94 16.46 -6.99
C VAL A 426 15.31 15.60 -8.19
N LEU A 427 16.03 14.50 -8.01
CA LEU A 427 16.55 13.72 -9.15
C LEU A 427 15.44 12.97 -9.88
N LEU A 428 14.49 12.33 -9.19
CA LEU A 428 13.40 11.62 -9.86
C LEU A 428 12.54 12.57 -10.72
N PRO A 429 12.00 13.69 -10.20
CA PRO A 429 11.24 14.63 -11.04
C PRO A 429 12.05 15.20 -12.22
N LEU A 430 13.32 15.55 -12.00
CA LEU A 430 14.13 16.24 -13.02
C LEU A 430 14.77 15.29 -14.04
N LEU A 431 15.39 14.21 -13.56
CA LEU A 431 16.19 13.30 -14.37
C LEU A 431 15.40 12.05 -14.79
N GLN A 432 14.23 11.80 -14.19
CA GLN A 432 13.45 10.57 -14.36
C GLN A 432 14.21 9.33 -13.85
N LEU A 433 13.53 8.19 -13.82
CA LEU A 433 14.02 6.96 -13.17
C LEU A 433 15.39 6.49 -13.68
N LYS A 434 15.57 6.41 -15.01
CA LYS A 434 16.81 5.91 -15.64
C LYS A 434 18.04 6.71 -15.21
N MET A 435 17.98 8.04 -15.32
CA MET A 435 19.14 8.88 -15.06
C MET A 435 19.38 9.09 -13.57
N THR A 436 18.35 8.92 -12.73
CA THR A 436 18.52 8.89 -11.27
C THR A 436 19.36 7.69 -10.84
N ILE A 437 19.07 6.47 -11.32
CA ILE A 437 19.91 5.28 -11.07
C ILE A 437 21.35 5.51 -11.58
N ALA A 438 21.48 6.05 -12.81
CA ALA A 438 22.78 6.32 -13.39
C ALA A 438 23.61 7.33 -12.57
N SER A 439 22.97 8.32 -11.94
CA SER A 439 23.66 9.31 -11.12
C SER A 439 24.37 8.70 -9.90
N GLY A 440 23.71 7.78 -9.19
CA GLY A 440 24.35 7.03 -8.11
C GLY A 440 25.54 6.21 -8.61
N ALA A 441 25.37 5.54 -9.76
CA ALA A 441 26.41 4.69 -10.35
C ALA A 441 27.65 5.49 -10.76
N ILE A 442 27.46 6.67 -11.32
CA ILE A 442 28.54 7.59 -11.67
C ILE A 442 29.29 8.04 -10.41
N ILE A 443 28.60 8.30 -9.30
CA ILE A 443 29.24 8.66 -8.03
C ILE A 443 30.14 7.51 -7.56
N ASP A 444 29.63 6.29 -7.44
CA ASP A 444 30.41 5.16 -6.93
C ASP A 444 31.58 4.80 -7.85
N ILE A 445 31.35 4.73 -9.17
CA ILE A 445 32.42 4.51 -10.14
C ILE A 445 33.49 5.60 -10.02
N GLY A 446 33.07 6.87 -9.91
CA GLY A 446 33.95 8.01 -9.70
C GLY A 446 34.78 7.89 -8.43
N LEU A 447 34.17 7.50 -7.30
CA LEU A 447 34.86 7.25 -6.03
C LEU A 447 35.91 6.14 -6.16
N GLY A 448 35.57 5.04 -6.83
CA GLY A 448 36.48 3.93 -7.07
C GLY A 448 37.68 4.32 -7.94
N LEU A 449 37.45 5.00 -9.06
CA LEU A 449 38.51 5.50 -9.93
C LEU A 449 39.39 6.53 -9.22
N PHE A 450 38.79 7.42 -8.42
CA PHE A 450 39.53 8.41 -7.64
C PHE A 450 40.44 7.75 -6.60
N LEU A 451 39.97 6.72 -5.90
CA LEU A 451 40.78 5.94 -4.97
C LEU A 451 41.94 5.20 -5.66
N LEU A 452 41.69 4.60 -6.82
CA LEU A 452 42.75 3.96 -7.62
C LEU A 452 43.79 4.96 -8.11
N TRP A 453 43.35 6.14 -8.55
CA TRP A 453 44.24 7.22 -8.98
C TRP A 453 45.11 7.73 -7.82
N LEU A 454 44.53 7.97 -6.64
CA LEU A 454 45.27 8.35 -5.44
C LEU A 454 46.29 7.28 -5.03
N TYR A 455 45.87 6.01 -5.07
CA TYR A 455 46.75 4.88 -4.80
C TYR A 455 47.92 4.80 -5.79
N GLN A 456 47.69 5.01 -7.09
CA GLN A 456 48.77 5.01 -8.08
C GLN A 456 49.72 6.21 -7.92
N ARG A 457 49.19 7.41 -7.68
CA ARG A 457 49.99 8.61 -7.46
C ARG A 457 50.95 8.47 -6.25
N SER A 458 50.56 7.66 -5.27
CA SER A 458 51.41 7.33 -4.12
C SER A 458 52.65 6.52 -4.48
N ARG A 459 52.57 5.69 -5.53
CA ARG A 459 53.65 4.81 -5.97
C ARG A 459 54.35 5.40 -7.20
N GLN A 460 55.52 6.01 -6.99
CA GLN A 460 56.32 6.62 -8.05
C GLN A 460 56.81 5.64 -9.15
N GLN A 461 56.74 4.31 -8.94
CA GLN A 461 57.15 3.26 -9.92
C GLN A 461 56.15 2.09 -10.04
N GLY A 462 54.85 2.30 -9.78
CA GLY A 462 53.83 1.24 -9.90
C GLY A 462 53.25 1.11 -11.32
N SER A 463 52.86 -0.11 -11.74
CA SER A 463 52.12 -0.33 -12.99
C SER A 463 50.78 0.42 -13.00
N GLN A 464 50.49 1.14 -14.09
CA GLN A 464 49.22 1.87 -14.26
C GLN A 464 48.05 0.96 -14.68
N ALA A 465 48.32 -0.31 -14.99
CA ALA A 465 47.34 -1.28 -15.47
C ALA A 465 46.00 -1.29 -14.70
N PRO A 466 45.94 -1.34 -13.36
CA PRO A 466 44.66 -1.43 -12.65
C PRO A 466 43.76 -0.20 -12.81
N LEU A 467 44.30 1.02 -12.89
CA LEU A 467 43.49 2.23 -13.16
C LEU A 467 43.01 2.25 -14.61
N ILE A 468 43.88 1.90 -15.56
CA ILE A 468 43.51 1.84 -16.99
C ILE A 468 42.42 0.79 -17.21
N THR A 469 42.59 -0.42 -16.65
CA THR A 469 41.58 -1.48 -16.71
C THR A 469 40.27 -1.04 -16.06
N ALA A 470 40.31 -0.47 -14.85
CA ALA A 470 39.10 0.02 -14.19
C ALA A 470 38.41 1.13 -14.99
N THR A 471 39.18 2.03 -15.63
CA THR A 471 38.63 3.10 -16.48
C THR A 471 37.97 2.52 -17.72
N ILE A 472 38.62 1.59 -18.43
CA ILE A 472 38.05 0.92 -19.60
C ILE A 472 36.78 0.17 -19.21
N VAL A 473 36.79 -0.61 -18.12
CA VAL A 473 35.62 -1.33 -17.61
C VAL A 473 34.48 -0.36 -17.27
N SER A 474 34.79 0.77 -16.63
CA SER A 474 33.80 1.80 -16.29
C SER A 474 33.16 2.42 -17.53
N VAL A 475 33.97 2.74 -18.55
CA VAL A 475 33.48 3.26 -19.83
C VAL A 475 32.58 2.23 -20.51
N LEU A 476 32.98 0.95 -20.54
CA LEU A 476 32.17 -0.13 -21.11
C LEU A 476 30.85 -0.37 -20.35
N MET A 477 30.82 -0.15 -19.03
CA MET A 477 29.61 -0.28 -18.21
C MET A 477 28.62 0.88 -18.42
N ILE A 478 29.15 2.10 -18.63
CA ILE A 478 28.35 3.33 -18.81
C ILE A 478 27.88 3.49 -20.26
N MET A 479 28.70 3.07 -21.24
CA MET A 479 28.43 3.28 -22.67
C MET A 479 27.02 2.82 -23.12
N PRO A 480 26.50 1.65 -22.70
CA PRO A 480 25.16 1.22 -23.11
C PRO A 480 24.03 2.14 -22.61
N LEU A 481 24.24 2.95 -21.57
CA LEU A 481 23.25 3.93 -21.11
C LEU A 481 22.88 4.96 -22.18
N LEU A 482 23.77 5.24 -23.12
CA LEU A 482 23.50 6.16 -24.23
C LEU A 482 22.52 5.55 -25.25
N PHE A 483 22.38 4.23 -25.28
CA PHE A 483 21.61 3.50 -26.29
C PHE A 483 20.36 2.82 -25.73
N VAL A 484 20.35 2.48 -24.44
CA VAL A 484 19.19 1.85 -23.79
C VAL A 484 18.16 2.91 -23.44
N SER A 485 17.00 2.85 -24.06
CA SER A 485 15.84 3.67 -23.69
C SER A 485 14.86 2.82 -22.91
N PHE A 486 14.24 3.44 -21.90
CA PHE A 486 13.16 2.83 -21.15
C PHE A 486 11.92 2.78 -22.02
N ASN A 487 11.39 1.58 -22.23
CA ASN A 487 10.18 1.38 -23.02
C ASN A 487 8.98 1.95 -22.24
N PRO A 488 8.35 3.05 -22.71
CA PRO A 488 7.25 3.68 -22.01
C PRO A 488 6.08 2.72 -21.80
N ASN A 489 5.85 1.78 -22.72
CA ASN A 489 4.78 0.79 -22.62
C ASN A 489 5.01 -0.22 -21.50
N VAL A 490 6.26 -0.59 -21.23
CA VAL A 490 6.60 -1.54 -20.15
C VAL A 490 6.43 -0.87 -18.79
N ILE A 491 6.95 0.34 -18.65
CA ILE A 491 6.90 1.11 -17.40
C ILE A 491 5.45 1.51 -17.07
N ALA A 492 4.69 1.92 -18.08
CA ALA A 492 3.29 2.31 -17.94
C ALA A 492 2.30 1.13 -17.86
N ALA A 493 2.72 -0.10 -18.17
CA ALA A 493 1.87 -1.28 -18.02
C ALA A 493 1.65 -1.65 -16.54
N GLY A 494 2.69 -1.45 -15.72
CA GLY A 494 2.75 -1.87 -14.32
C GLY A 494 2.33 -3.33 -14.10
N TYR A 495 1.94 -3.66 -12.86
CA TYR A 495 1.36 -4.98 -12.54
C TYR A 495 -0.03 -5.21 -13.17
N PHE A 496 -0.70 -4.18 -13.70
CA PHE A 496 -2.15 -4.25 -13.99
C PHE A 496 -2.49 -4.52 -15.45
N ARG A 497 -1.59 -4.31 -16.42
CA ARG A 497 -1.82 -4.65 -17.84
C ARG A 497 -1.00 -5.88 -18.30
N ARG A 498 -1.43 -6.51 -19.41
CA ARG A 498 -0.57 -7.38 -20.22
C ARG A 498 0.23 -6.48 -21.15
N THR A 499 1.55 -6.59 -21.19
CA THR A 499 2.38 -5.89 -22.19
C THR A 499 2.06 -6.36 -23.61
N ALA A 500 1.44 -7.54 -23.76
CA ALA A 500 1.06 -8.14 -25.03
C ALA A 500 -0.05 -7.41 -25.84
N PHE A 501 -0.69 -6.36 -25.30
CA PHE A 501 -1.69 -5.56 -26.02
C PHE A 501 -1.33 -4.07 -25.99
N VAL A 502 -0.24 -3.70 -26.66
CA VAL A 502 -0.01 -2.31 -27.10
C VAL A 502 -0.83 -2.12 -28.37
N MET A 503 -1.76 -1.16 -28.37
CA MET A 503 -2.47 -0.84 -29.61
C MET A 503 -1.49 -0.16 -30.58
N PRO A 504 -1.49 -0.47 -31.89
CA PRO A 504 -0.50 0.07 -32.84
C PRO A 504 -0.39 1.59 -32.86
N ASP A 505 -1.48 2.29 -32.53
CA ASP A 505 -1.57 3.77 -32.52
C ASP A 505 -1.59 4.37 -31.09
N GLU A 506 -1.24 3.59 -30.04
CA GLU A 506 -1.20 4.07 -28.66
C GLU A 506 0.04 4.94 -28.40
N LYS A 507 -0.19 6.22 -28.12
CA LYS A 507 0.88 7.12 -27.65
C LYS A 507 0.92 7.11 -26.12
N VAL A 508 2.08 6.81 -25.55
CA VAL A 508 2.29 6.73 -24.10
C VAL A 508 3.32 7.77 -23.65
N THR A 509 2.90 8.64 -22.73
CA THR A 509 3.77 9.62 -22.07
C THR A 509 3.89 9.24 -20.60
N VAL A 510 5.12 9.14 -20.08
CA VAL A 510 5.40 8.75 -18.69
C VAL A 510 6.16 9.86 -18.00
N ARG A 511 5.75 10.19 -16.77
CA ARG A 511 6.42 11.14 -15.89
C ARG A 511 6.59 10.55 -14.50
N ASP A 512 7.82 10.52 -14.02
CA ASP A 512 8.12 10.20 -12.63
C ASP A 512 7.95 11.45 -11.77
N GLY A 513 6.89 11.45 -10.95
CA GLY A 513 6.62 12.48 -9.97
C GLY A 513 7.30 12.23 -8.64
N LYS A 514 6.96 13.04 -7.64
CA LYS A 514 7.57 12.94 -6.30
C LYS A 514 7.01 11.73 -5.53
N THR A 515 5.72 11.44 -5.70
CA THR A 515 4.97 10.42 -4.98
C THR A 515 4.69 9.19 -5.86
N ALA A 516 4.36 9.38 -7.14
CA ALA A 516 3.99 8.31 -8.07
C ALA A 516 4.57 8.51 -9.48
N THR A 517 4.60 7.44 -10.28
CA THR A 517 4.81 7.55 -11.73
C THR A 517 3.45 7.65 -12.42
N ILE A 518 3.23 8.73 -13.17
CA ILE A 518 1.98 8.98 -13.89
C ILE A 518 2.20 8.72 -15.38
N SER A 519 1.23 8.06 -16.03
CA SER A 519 1.27 7.86 -17.48
C SER A 519 -0.03 8.25 -18.16
N LEU A 520 0.09 8.98 -19.27
CA LEU A 520 -1.00 9.31 -20.18
C LEU A 520 -0.94 8.41 -21.40
N HIS A 521 -2.05 7.75 -21.70
CA HIS A 521 -2.22 6.89 -22.87
C HIS A 521 -3.28 7.49 -23.79
N GLU A 522 -2.94 7.72 -25.05
CA GLU A 522 -3.83 8.26 -26.07
C GLU A 522 -4.08 7.18 -27.13
N ILE A 523 -5.35 6.83 -27.35
CA ILE A 523 -5.78 5.80 -28.32
C ILE A 523 -6.96 6.38 -29.12
N GLY A 524 -6.67 6.97 -30.28
CA GLY A 524 -7.66 7.77 -31.02
C GLY A 524 -8.14 8.95 -30.17
N ASP A 525 -9.46 9.08 -29.99
CA ASP A 525 -10.06 10.13 -29.14
C ASP A 525 -10.08 9.77 -27.64
N ILE A 526 -9.73 8.53 -27.29
CA ILE A 526 -9.73 8.06 -25.90
C ILE A 526 -8.41 8.44 -25.24
N LYS A 527 -8.50 9.11 -24.09
CA LYS A 527 -7.34 9.39 -23.23
C LYS A 527 -7.52 8.72 -21.90
N LEU A 528 -6.50 8.00 -21.44
CA LEU A 528 -6.47 7.27 -20.16
C LEU A 528 -5.30 7.80 -19.35
N ILE A 529 -5.53 8.12 -18.08
CA ILE A 529 -4.46 8.49 -17.15
C ILE A 529 -4.31 7.40 -16.09
N LYS A 530 -3.06 7.06 -15.78
CA LYS A 530 -2.72 5.97 -14.88
C LYS A 530 -1.73 6.41 -13.82
N THR A 531 -1.88 5.83 -12.64
CA THR A 531 -0.93 5.94 -11.53
C THR A 531 -0.28 4.59 -11.30
N ASN A 532 1.05 4.53 -11.37
CA ASN A 532 1.86 3.31 -11.22
C ASN A 532 1.35 2.14 -12.11
N GLY A 533 0.89 2.47 -13.32
CA GLY A 533 0.38 1.51 -14.32
C GLY A 533 -1.08 1.06 -14.15
N LYS A 534 -1.80 1.50 -13.10
CA LYS A 534 -3.24 1.29 -12.95
C LYS A 534 -4.03 2.47 -13.50
N THR A 535 -5.05 2.21 -14.32
CA THR A 535 -5.96 3.27 -14.79
C THR A 535 -6.76 3.86 -13.65
N ASP A 536 -6.62 5.17 -13.47
CA ASP A 536 -7.38 5.96 -12.49
C ASP A 536 -8.57 6.65 -13.16
N ALA A 537 -8.38 7.20 -14.36
CA ALA A 537 -9.45 7.90 -15.07
C ALA A 537 -9.31 7.83 -16.60
N ALA A 538 -10.41 8.15 -17.29
CA ALA A 538 -10.53 8.07 -18.73
C ALA A 538 -11.49 9.14 -19.28
N VAL A 539 -11.21 9.68 -20.47
CA VAL A 539 -12.12 10.58 -21.21
C VAL A 539 -12.26 10.13 -22.66
N GLY A 540 -13.37 10.53 -23.31
CA GLY A 540 -13.61 10.23 -24.73
C GLY A 540 -14.53 9.04 -24.98
N GLY A 541 -15.58 8.85 -24.16
CA GLY A 541 -16.64 7.87 -24.41
C GLY A 541 -16.41 6.47 -23.82
N THR A 542 -15.62 6.36 -22.74
CA THR A 542 -15.36 5.09 -22.04
C THR A 542 -16.10 5.00 -20.70
N LYS A 543 -16.10 3.80 -20.07
CA LYS A 543 -16.72 3.56 -18.75
C LYS A 543 -16.19 4.46 -17.62
N GLY A 544 -14.94 4.96 -17.70
CA GLY A 544 -14.30 5.73 -16.61
C GLY A 544 -14.91 7.11 -16.37
N GLU A 545 -15.47 7.73 -17.41
CA GLU A 545 -16.12 9.04 -17.36
C GLU A 545 -17.45 8.99 -16.55
N GLU A 546 -18.12 7.84 -16.53
CA GLU A 546 -19.40 7.64 -15.83
C GLU A 546 -19.27 7.66 -14.31
N THR A 547 -18.21 7.06 -13.75
CA THR A 547 -17.99 7.10 -12.29
C THR A 547 -17.71 8.52 -11.82
N GLN A 548 -16.97 9.30 -12.61
CA GLN A 548 -16.65 10.70 -12.30
C GLN A 548 -17.89 11.61 -12.45
N ALA A 549 -18.73 11.35 -13.45
CA ALA A 549 -20.05 11.97 -13.55
C ALA A 549 -20.92 11.65 -12.34
N ALA A 550 -20.95 10.39 -11.89
CA ALA A 550 -21.69 10.00 -10.69
C ALA A 550 -21.19 10.72 -9.43
N LEU A 551 -19.87 10.85 -9.26
CA LEU A 551 -19.26 11.55 -8.12
C LEU A 551 -19.58 13.04 -8.09
N ALA A 552 -19.84 13.65 -9.24
CA ALA A 552 -20.28 15.05 -9.34
C ALA A 552 -21.81 15.19 -9.17
N PHE A 553 -22.59 14.50 -9.98
CA PHE A 553 -24.03 14.74 -10.08
C PHE A 553 -24.83 14.18 -8.90
N LEU A 554 -24.35 13.10 -8.26
CA LEU A 554 -25.03 12.54 -7.10
C LEU A 554 -25.09 13.53 -5.92
N PRO A 555 -23.97 14.09 -5.41
CA PRO A 555 -24.04 15.11 -4.36
C PRO A 555 -24.79 16.37 -4.80
N MET A 556 -24.62 16.81 -6.06
CA MET A 556 -25.37 17.95 -6.59
C MET A 556 -26.89 17.72 -6.51
N SER A 557 -27.36 16.49 -6.70
CA SER A 557 -28.79 16.14 -6.59
C SER A 557 -29.33 16.14 -5.16
N MET A 558 -28.49 16.45 -4.16
CA MET A 558 -28.86 16.56 -2.74
C MET A 558 -28.87 18.01 -2.24
N ILE A 559 -28.42 18.96 -3.07
CA ILE A 559 -28.14 20.35 -2.66
C ILE A 559 -29.03 21.31 -3.45
N GLU A 560 -29.64 22.27 -2.75
CA GLU A 560 -30.48 23.33 -3.33
C GLU A 560 -29.97 24.75 -3.04
N GLN A 561 -28.97 24.88 -2.18
CA GLN A 561 -28.37 26.16 -1.77
C GLN A 561 -26.96 26.31 -2.34
N PRO A 562 -26.42 27.55 -2.40
CA PRO A 562 -25.02 27.75 -2.73
C PRO A 562 -24.09 26.98 -1.79
N TYR A 563 -23.02 26.38 -2.33
CA TYR A 563 -22.20 25.43 -1.58
C TYR A 563 -20.70 25.53 -1.91
N ASP A 564 -19.88 25.18 -0.92
CA ASP A 564 -18.43 25.01 -1.00
C ASP A 564 -18.08 23.53 -1.07
N ALA A 565 -17.18 23.16 -1.98
CA ALA A 565 -16.76 21.78 -2.18
C ALA A 565 -15.25 21.58 -1.94
N ALA A 566 -14.89 20.40 -1.46
CA ALA A 566 -13.52 19.88 -1.53
C ALA A 566 -13.52 18.57 -2.31
N ILE A 567 -12.55 18.39 -3.20
CA ILE A 567 -12.33 17.13 -3.93
C ILE A 567 -10.96 16.59 -3.59
N ILE A 568 -10.89 15.34 -3.12
CA ILE A 568 -9.65 14.60 -2.87
C ILE A 568 -9.35 13.72 -4.09
N GLY A 569 -8.25 14.02 -4.78
CA GLY A 569 -7.82 13.37 -6.01
C GLY A 569 -8.35 14.07 -7.27
N LEU A 570 -7.48 14.26 -8.26
CA LEU A 570 -7.85 14.87 -9.55
C LEU A 570 -8.30 13.82 -10.58
N GLY A 571 -7.49 12.78 -10.77
CA GLY A 571 -7.63 11.85 -11.90
C GLY A 571 -7.61 12.59 -13.24
N SER A 572 -8.68 12.46 -14.03
CA SER A 572 -8.87 13.22 -15.28
C SER A 572 -9.37 14.66 -15.07
N GLY A 573 -9.82 15.01 -13.86
CA GLY A 573 -10.51 16.27 -13.56
C GLY A 573 -11.99 16.31 -13.93
N MET A 574 -12.58 15.23 -14.47
CA MET A 574 -13.99 15.28 -14.90
C MET A 574 -14.99 15.49 -13.77
N THR A 575 -14.75 14.94 -12.56
CA THR A 575 -15.60 15.18 -11.39
C THR A 575 -15.71 16.68 -11.08
N ALA A 576 -14.56 17.35 -11.00
CA ALA A 576 -14.50 18.80 -10.84
C ALA A 576 -15.15 19.54 -12.02
N HIS A 577 -14.88 19.11 -13.26
CA HIS A 577 -15.47 19.71 -14.46
C HIS A 577 -17.00 19.73 -14.43
N TYR A 578 -17.64 18.63 -14.04
CA TYR A 578 -19.09 18.54 -13.95
C TYR A 578 -19.64 19.37 -12.79
N MET A 579 -19.00 19.34 -11.62
CA MET A 579 -19.40 20.18 -10.48
C MET A 579 -19.29 21.68 -10.79
N LEU A 580 -18.26 22.10 -11.55
CA LEU A 580 -18.11 23.48 -12.01
C LEU A 580 -19.18 23.89 -13.04
N GLY A 581 -19.90 22.94 -13.64
CA GLY A 581 -21.10 23.22 -14.40
C GLY A 581 -22.23 23.80 -13.54
N ASP A 582 -22.22 23.55 -12.23
CA ASP A 582 -23.24 24.05 -11.32
C ASP A 582 -23.04 25.54 -10.98
N SER A 583 -24.13 26.31 -11.08
CA SER A 583 -24.14 27.72 -10.70
C SER A 583 -24.25 27.92 -9.18
N LEU A 584 -24.64 26.88 -8.43
CA LEU A 584 -24.67 26.93 -6.97
C LEU A 584 -23.28 26.73 -6.33
N LEU A 585 -22.32 26.14 -7.04
CA LEU A 585 -20.96 25.98 -6.53
C LEU A 585 -20.28 27.36 -6.40
N GLN A 586 -19.90 27.72 -5.19
CA GLN A 586 -19.24 28.99 -4.87
C GLN A 586 -17.71 28.88 -4.94
N SER A 587 -17.16 27.84 -4.31
CA SER A 587 -15.72 27.57 -4.29
C SER A 587 -15.42 26.08 -4.29
N MET A 588 -14.27 25.70 -4.83
CA MET A 588 -13.81 24.31 -4.87
C MET A 588 -12.31 24.23 -4.54
N ASP A 589 -11.98 23.59 -3.42
CA ASP A 589 -10.60 23.19 -3.15
C ASP A 589 -10.38 21.79 -3.78
N LEU A 590 -9.45 21.67 -4.73
CA LEU A 590 -9.10 20.41 -5.39
C LEU A 590 -7.73 19.97 -4.92
N ILE A 591 -7.68 18.90 -4.11
CA ILE A 591 -6.48 18.42 -3.44
C ILE A 591 -5.92 17.21 -4.18
N GLU A 592 -4.77 17.37 -4.82
CA GLU A 592 -4.04 16.33 -5.53
C GLU A 592 -2.65 16.15 -4.93
N ILE A 593 -2.25 14.92 -4.62
CA ILE A 593 -0.96 14.64 -3.96
C ILE A 593 0.22 14.62 -4.96
N GLU A 594 -0.06 14.37 -6.25
CA GLU A 594 0.94 14.25 -7.30
C GLU A 594 0.82 15.37 -8.34
N GLU A 595 1.83 16.24 -8.38
CA GLU A 595 1.90 17.37 -9.31
C GLU A 595 1.89 16.91 -10.78
N GLU A 596 2.53 15.78 -11.08
CA GLU A 596 2.53 15.21 -12.43
C GLU A 596 1.15 14.70 -12.88
N MET A 597 0.25 14.37 -11.94
CA MET A 597 -1.16 14.07 -12.26
C MET A 597 -1.84 15.33 -12.82
N VAL A 598 -1.62 16.48 -12.19
CA VAL A 598 -2.18 17.76 -12.65
C VAL A 598 -1.61 18.18 -14.01
N ASN A 599 -0.30 17.99 -14.20
CA ASN A 599 0.39 18.33 -15.44
C ASN A 599 -0.10 17.49 -16.62
N LEU A 600 -0.19 16.16 -16.45
CA LEU A 600 -0.63 15.27 -17.53
C LEU A 600 -2.15 15.28 -17.74
N ALA A 601 -2.97 15.45 -16.70
CA ALA A 601 -4.42 15.61 -16.85
C ALA A 601 -4.77 16.87 -17.68
N ARG A 602 -3.92 17.91 -17.67
CA ARG A 602 -4.11 19.11 -18.49
C ARG A 602 -4.10 18.81 -19.99
N GLU A 603 -3.38 17.76 -20.41
CA GLU A 603 -3.35 17.31 -21.80
C GLU A 603 -4.68 16.65 -22.23
N MET A 604 -5.62 16.42 -21.32
CA MET A 604 -6.97 15.90 -21.62
C MET A 604 -7.97 16.97 -22.07
N MET A 605 -7.57 18.26 -22.08
CA MET A 605 -8.37 19.33 -22.66
C MET A 605 -8.74 19.01 -24.14
N PRO A 606 -9.95 19.41 -24.61
CA PRO A 606 -10.91 20.29 -23.93
C PRO A 606 -11.89 19.61 -22.96
N HIS A 607 -11.80 18.29 -22.72
CA HIS A 607 -12.79 17.56 -21.90
C HIS A 607 -12.93 18.12 -20.48
N ASN A 608 -11.80 18.35 -19.79
CA ASN A 608 -11.75 18.83 -18.42
C ASN A 608 -11.51 20.35 -18.31
N ARG A 609 -11.81 21.12 -19.36
CA ARG A 609 -11.45 22.54 -19.49
C ARG A 609 -11.79 23.42 -18.28
N ARG A 610 -13.00 23.27 -17.71
CA ARG A 610 -13.45 24.06 -16.54
C ARG A 610 -12.52 23.95 -15.34
N VAL A 611 -11.82 22.82 -15.14
CA VAL A 611 -10.91 22.62 -14.00
C VAL A 611 -9.75 23.61 -14.00
N TYR A 612 -9.26 23.98 -15.19
CA TYR A 612 -8.07 24.83 -15.33
C TYR A 612 -8.40 26.29 -15.63
N GLU A 613 -9.63 26.59 -16.06
CA GLU A 613 -10.04 27.94 -16.48
C GLU A 613 -11.03 28.62 -15.51
N ASP A 614 -11.76 27.86 -14.69
CA ASP A 614 -12.76 28.43 -13.79
C ASP A 614 -12.11 29.00 -12.52
N PRO A 615 -12.34 30.29 -12.18
CA PRO A 615 -11.70 30.93 -11.03
C PRO A 615 -12.17 30.40 -9.68
N ARG A 616 -13.24 29.58 -9.64
CA ARG A 616 -13.72 28.96 -8.40
C ARG A 616 -12.85 27.79 -7.93
N VAL A 617 -11.97 27.27 -8.79
CA VAL A 617 -11.06 26.17 -8.46
C VAL A 617 -9.80 26.70 -7.79
N ASN A 618 -9.51 26.20 -6.60
CA ASN A 618 -8.23 26.32 -5.94
C ASN A 618 -7.52 24.95 -5.98
N MET A 619 -6.55 24.82 -6.89
CA MET A 619 -5.75 23.60 -7.05
C MET A 619 -4.66 23.55 -5.96
N VAL A 620 -4.69 22.52 -5.12
CA VAL A 620 -3.77 22.33 -3.99
C VAL A 620 -2.96 21.06 -4.21
N ILE A 621 -1.63 21.19 -4.24
CA ILE A 621 -0.72 20.04 -4.32
C ILE A 621 -0.29 19.64 -2.90
N ASP A 622 -1.05 18.75 -2.26
CA ASP A 622 -0.77 18.29 -0.89
C ASP A 622 -1.46 16.94 -0.57
N ASP A 623 -1.06 16.32 0.54
CA ASP A 623 -1.79 15.22 1.16
C ASP A 623 -3.11 15.72 1.77
N ALA A 624 -4.22 15.05 1.46
CA ALA A 624 -5.55 15.48 1.91
C ALA A 624 -5.69 15.55 3.44
N ARG A 625 -5.09 14.62 4.20
CA ARG A 625 -5.15 14.67 5.68
C ARG A 625 -4.36 15.87 6.19
N THR A 626 -3.23 16.19 5.57
CA THR A 626 -2.45 17.40 5.89
C THR A 626 -3.26 18.66 5.59
N PHE A 627 -3.78 18.81 4.37
CA PHE A 627 -4.57 19.97 3.96
C PHE A 627 -5.75 20.24 4.90
N PHE A 628 -6.61 19.25 5.16
CA PHE A 628 -7.78 19.47 6.00
C PHE A 628 -7.42 19.83 7.44
N SER A 629 -6.35 19.23 7.97
CA SER A 629 -5.91 19.52 9.34
C SER A 629 -5.38 20.95 9.52
N THR A 630 -4.91 21.59 8.45
CA THR A 630 -4.31 22.94 8.51
C THR A 630 -5.21 24.03 7.94
N SER A 631 -6.17 23.69 7.06
CA SER A 631 -7.01 24.70 6.40
C SER A 631 -7.99 25.38 7.34
N GLY A 632 -8.50 24.65 8.34
CA GLY A 632 -9.57 25.11 9.25
C GLY A 632 -10.90 25.39 8.54
N LYS A 633 -11.02 25.10 7.25
CA LYS A 633 -12.24 25.30 6.46
C LYS A 633 -13.22 24.16 6.67
N GLN A 634 -14.50 24.47 6.56
CA GLN A 634 -15.59 23.50 6.51
C GLN A 634 -16.29 23.55 5.16
N TYR A 635 -16.71 22.40 4.66
CA TYR A 635 -17.32 22.23 3.34
C TYR A 635 -18.73 21.67 3.45
N ASP A 636 -19.58 22.04 2.50
CA ASP A 636 -20.89 21.42 2.31
C ASP A 636 -20.75 20.05 1.64
N VAL A 637 -19.76 19.91 0.75
CA VAL A 637 -19.48 18.66 0.03
C VAL A 637 -18.01 18.34 0.10
N ILE A 638 -17.67 17.14 0.59
CA ILE A 638 -16.35 16.54 0.39
C ILE A 638 -16.52 15.34 -0.53
N VAL A 639 -15.93 15.39 -1.72
CA VAL A 639 -15.83 14.23 -2.61
C VAL A 639 -14.46 13.60 -2.41
N SER A 640 -14.42 12.33 -2.02
CA SER A 640 -13.20 11.54 -1.89
C SER A 640 -13.13 10.53 -3.03
N GLU A 641 -12.22 10.77 -3.98
CA GLU A 641 -11.97 9.95 -5.17
C GLU A 641 -10.59 9.25 -5.17
N PRO A 642 -10.13 8.61 -4.09
CA PRO A 642 -8.94 7.78 -4.17
C PRO A 642 -9.24 6.44 -4.88
N SER A 643 -8.46 6.13 -5.92
CA SER A 643 -8.78 5.03 -6.83
C SER A 643 -8.53 3.61 -6.34
N ASN A 644 -7.51 3.41 -5.49
CA ASN A 644 -7.00 2.07 -5.20
C ASN A 644 -6.78 1.86 -3.69
N PRO A 645 -7.75 1.30 -2.94
CA PRO A 645 -7.65 1.14 -1.48
C PRO A 645 -6.50 0.22 -1.02
N TRP A 646 -5.92 -0.58 -1.92
CA TRP A 646 -4.75 -1.43 -1.65
C TRP A 646 -3.40 -0.72 -1.82
N VAL A 647 -3.38 0.51 -2.34
CA VAL A 647 -2.15 1.29 -2.45
C VAL A 647 -1.78 1.83 -1.09
N SER A 648 -0.51 1.67 -0.71
CA SER A 648 0.00 2.16 0.58
C SER A 648 -0.26 3.67 0.71
N GLY A 649 -0.80 4.07 1.86
CA GLY A 649 -1.25 5.44 2.13
C GLY A 649 -2.69 5.73 1.76
N VAL A 650 -3.20 5.20 0.64
CA VAL A 650 -4.60 5.34 0.23
C VAL A 650 -5.55 4.59 1.17
N SER A 651 -5.14 3.41 1.65
CA SER A 651 -5.89 2.59 2.62
C SER A 651 -6.27 3.37 3.90
N SER A 652 -5.49 4.38 4.27
CA SER A 652 -5.76 5.25 5.42
C SER A 652 -6.96 6.18 5.20
N LEU A 653 -7.36 6.49 3.96
CA LEU A 653 -8.57 7.26 3.68
C LEU A 653 -9.86 6.45 3.88
N PHE A 654 -9.75 5.17 4.22
CA PHE A 654 -10.87 4.27 4.52
C PHE A 654 -10.87 3.81 5.98
N SER A 655 -10.23 4.57 6.87
CA SER A 655 -10.07 4.22 8.29
C SER A 655 -11.08 4.94 9.19
N LYS A 656 -11.31 4.36 10.37
CA LYS A 656 -12.12 4.94 11.43
C LYS A 656 -11.66 6.36 11.79
N GLU A 657 -10.35 6.56 11.89
CA GLU A 657 -9.73 7.84 12.24
C GLU A 657 -9.98 8.89 11.15
N PHE A 658 -9.81 8.53 9.87
CA PHE A 658 -10.11 9.43 8.77
C PHE A 658 -11.56 9.91 8.82
N TYR A 659 -12.53 9.00 8.92
CA TYR A 659 -13.94 9.38 8.96
C TYR A 659 -14.31 10.21 10.19
N ALA A 660 -13.69 9.94 11.35
CA ALA A 660 -13.86 10.76 12.55
C ALA A 660 -13.32 12.20 12.35
N HIS A 661 -12.19 12.35 11.66
CA HIS A 661 -11.63 13.65 11.31
C HIS A 661 -12.45 14.37 10.22
N SER A 662 -12.94 13.67 9.20
CA SER A 662 -13.75 14.25 8.11
C SER A 662 -14.94 15.05 8.61
N LYS A 663 -15.57 14.63 9.72
CA LYS A 663 -16.65 15.38 10.36
C LYS A 663 -16.28 16.79 10.81
N ARG A 664 -15.02 17.02 11.20
CA ARG A 664 -14.54 18.35 11.63
C ARG A 664 -14.50 19.32 10.46
N TYR A 665 -14.33 18.79 9.24
CA TYR A 665 -14.20 19.54 7.99
C TYR A 665 -15.52 19.64 7.22
N LEU A 666 -16.61 19.02 7.71
CA LEU A 666 -17.94 19.17 7.15
C LEU A 666 -18.73 20.20 7.95
N LYS A 667 -19.54 20.99 7.25
CA LYS A 667 -20.62 21.77 7.86
C LYS A 667 -21.67 20.81 8.47
N PRO A 668 -22.54 21.27 9.40
CA PRO A 668 -23.49 20.38 10.09
C PRO A 668 -24.42 19.56 9.20
N ASP A 669 -24.77 20.06 8.02
CA ASP A 669 -25.58 19.45 6.96
C ASP A 669 -24.74 18.96 5.77
N GLY A 670 -23.41 19.04 5.89
CA GLY A 670 -22.48 18.64 4.84
C GLY A 670 -22.48 17.12 4.59
N ILE A 671 -22.09 16.75 3.38
CA ILE A 671 -22.03 15.36 2.92
C ILE A 671 -20.61 14.97 2.52
N LEU A 672 -20.19 13.78 2.96
CA LEU A 672 -19.02 13.07 2.44
C LEU A 672 -19.48 12.10 1.36
N VAL A 673 -18.92 12.21 0.15
CA VAL A 673 -19.12 11.25 -0.94
C VAL A 673 -17.83 10.49 -1.15
N GLN A 674 -17.81 9.21 -0.81
CA GLN A 674 -16.67 8.32 -0.96
C GLN A 674 -16.87 7.41 -2.16
N TRP A 675 -15.95 7.47 -3.13
CA TRP A 675 -15.86 6.44 -4.16
C TRP A 675 -15.25 5.16 -3.58
N MET A 676 -15.82 4.02 -3.98
CA MET A 676 -15.25 2.70 -3.72
C MET A 676 -15.19 1.86 -5.00
N HIS A 677 -13.97 1.50 -5.38
CA HIS A 677 -13.69 0.53 -6.43
C HIS A 677 -13.85 -0.90 -5.91
N LEU A 678 -14.76 -1.68 -6.49
CA LEU A 678 -15.01 -3.06 -6.06
C LEU A 678 -14.32 -4.19 -6.86
N PRO A 679 -13.96 -4.03 -8.15
CA PRO A 679 -13.15 -5.03 -8.84
C PRO A 679 -11.84 -5.30 -8.09
N GLU A 680 -11.45 -6.57 -8.04
CA GLU A 680 -10.17 -6.99 -7.46
C GLU A 680 -10.04 -6.63 -5.96
N PHE A 681 -11.19 -6.46 -5.29
CA PHE A 681 -11.34 -6.21 -3.86
C PHE A 681 -12.16 -7.32 -3.17
N ASN A 682 -12.37 -7.21 -1.86
CA ASN A 682 -12.98 -8.28 -1.07
C ASN A 682 -14.14 -7.77 -0.20
N SER A 683 -15.24 -8.53 -0.15
CA SER A 683 -16.44 -8.20 0.62
C SER A 683 -16.21 -8.13 2.13
N GLN A 684 -15.37 -8.99 2.71
CA GLN A 684 -15.01 -8.91 4.13
C GLN A 684 -14.23 -7.62 4.43
N LEU A 685 -13.28 -7.22 3.59
CA LEU A 685 -12.60 -5.93 3.72
C LEU A 685 -13.56 -4.76 3.53
N MET A 686 -14.55 -4.86 2.63
CA MET A 686 -15.59 -3.84 2.48
C MET A 686 -16.42 -3.67 3.76
N LEU A 687 -16.74 -4.78 4.45
CA LEU A 687 -17.45 -4.72 5.73
C LEU A 687 -16.64 -4.02 6.83
N THR A 688 -15.31 -4.12 6.83
CA THR A 688 -14.47 -3.39 7.80
C THR A 688 -14.47 -1.88 7.53
N ILE A 689 -14.52 -1.46 6.26
CA ILE A 689 -14.67 -0.06 5.85
C ILE A 689 -16.05 0.47 6.25
N ILE A 690 -17.12 -0.28 5.96
CA ILE A 690 -18.49 0.06 6.35
C ILE A 690 -18.60 0.21 7.87
N LYS A 691 -17.98 -0.71 8.64
CA LYS A 691 -17.95 -0.65 10.10
C LYS A 691 -17.22 0.59 10.61
N ALA A 692 -16.10 0.95 9.99
CA ALA A 692 -15.37 2.18 10.30
C ALA A 692 -16.21 3.43 10.03
N LEU A 693 -16.86 3.50 8.86
CA LEU A 693 -17.72 4.62 8.47
C LEU A 693 -18.94 4.78 9.40
N ASN A 694 -19.60 3.67 9.75
CA ASN A 694 -20.74 3.62 10.68
C ASN A 694 -20.39 4.15 12.08
N SER A 695 -19.13 3.98 12.52
CA SER A 695 -18.69 4.52 13.81
C SER A 695 -18.57 6.05 13.81
N ALA A 696 -18.43 6.66 12.62
CA ALA A 696 -18.43 8.09 12.46
C ALA A 696 -19.86 8.59 12.15
N PHE A 697 -20.46 8.23 11.02
CA PHE A 697 -21.66 8.91 10.53
C PHE A 697 -22.97 8.20 10.90
N PRO A 698 -23.98 8.93 11.41
CA PRO A 698 -25.30 8.36 11.72
C PRO A 698 -26.14 8.08 10.48
N HIS A 699 -25.96 8.83 9.38
CA HIS A 699 -26.70 8.65 8.13
C HIS A 699 -25.74 8.26 7.01
N ILE A 700 -25.91 7.07 6.46
CA ILE A 700 -25.11 6.51 5.37
C ILE A 700 -26.05 5.90 4.34
N LYS A 701 -25.84 6.21 3.05
CA LYS A 701 -26.56 5.61 1.91
C LYS A 701 -25.55 5.21 0.84
N VAL A 702 -25.68 4.01 0.32
CA VAL A 702 -24.81 3.47 -0.76
C VAL A 702 -25.58 3.51 -2.06
N TYR A 703 -24.91 3.95 -3.12
CA TYR A 703 -25.46 4.09 -4.47
C TYR A 703 -24.58 3.32 -5.46
N TYR A 704 -25.20 2.68 -6.44
CA TYR A 704 -24.50 2.00 -7.53
C TYR A 704 -24.07 3.00 -8.61
N SER A 705 -22.90 2.82 -9.22
CA SER A 705 -22.52 3.57 -10.43
C SER A 705 -23.09 2.87 -11.68
N PRO A 706 -24.06 3.46 -12.42
CA PRO A 706 -24.67 2.79 -13.57
C PRO A 706 -23.63 2.55 -14.69
N TYR A 707 -23.56 1.32 -15.22
CA TYR A 707 -22.69 0.89 -16.35
C TYR A 707 -21.18 0.75 -16.08
N ALA A 708 -20.66 1.29 -14.98
CA ALA A 708 -19.40 0.84 -14.41
C ALA A 708 -19.68 -0.44 -13.64
N GLU A 709 -19.47 -1.60 -14.25
CA GLU A 709 -19.60 -2.89 -13.57
C GLU A 709 -18.77 -2.87 -12.27
N ASN A 710 -19.47 -2.71 -11.15
CA ASN A 710 -18.99 -2.88 -9.78
C ASN A 710 -18.28 -1.67 -9.14
N ASP A 711 -18.65 -0.42 -9.42
CA ASP A 711 -18.26 0.68 -8.53
C ASP A 711 -19.47 1.14 -7.69
N VAL A 712 -19.22 1.56 -6.44
CA VAL A 712 -20.24 2.16 -5.57
C VAL A 712 -19.79 3.51 -5.03
N LEU A 713 -20.78 4.36 -4.77
CA LEU A 713 -20.62 5.64 -4.12
C LEU A 713 -21.28 5.55 -2.76
N ILE A 714 -20.53 5.86 -1.71
CA ILE A 714 -21.05 5.89 -0.35
C ILE A 714 -21.20 7.35 0.05
N VAL A 715 -22.42 7.75 0.38
CA VAL A 715 -22.70 9.09 0.90
C VAL A 715 -22.95 9.00 2.39
N ALA A 716 -22.30 9.87 3.17
CA ALA A 716 -22.38 9.90 4.62
C ALA A 716 -22.56 11.33 5.13
N SER A 717 -23.40 11.51 6.16
CA SER A 717 -23.68 12.82 6.74
C SER A 717 -24.06 12.75 8.22
N GLY A 718 -23.97 13.89 8.89
CA GLY A 718 -24.49 14.10 10.24
C GLY A 718 -26.02 14.18 10.31
N GLN A 719 -26.68 14.48 9.19
CA GLN A 719 -28.15 14.59 9.07
C GLN A 719 -28.66 13.67 7.94
N ASP A 720 -29.98 13.45 7.88
CA ASP A 720 -30.57 12.69 6.76
C ASP A 720 -30.56 13.54 5.47
N PHE A 721 -30.46 12.88 4.32
CA PHE A 721 -30.30 13.51 3.01
C PHE A 721 -30.96 12.68 1.91
N ASN A 722 -31.43 13.30 0.83
CA ASN A 722 -32.05 12.60 -0.30
C ASN A 722 -31.51 13.11 -1.64
N ALA A 723 -31.27 12.20 -2.58
CA ALA A 723 -30.81 12.51 -3.93
C ALA A 723 -31.98 12.64 -4.91
N ASP A 724 -32.91 13.55 -4.65
CA ASP A 724 -34.13 13.77 -5.44
C ASP A 724 -34.21 15.18 -6.05
N LYS A 725 -33.24 16.06 -5.79
CA LYS A 725 -33.23 17.47 -6.21
C LYS A 725 -32.71 17.70 -7.62
N TYR A 726 -32.69 16.67 -8.46
CA TYR A 726 -32.20 16.74 -9.85
C TYR A 726 -33.11 17.57 -10.78
N THR A 727 -34.31 17.98 -10.35
CA THR A 727 -35.21 18.85 -11.12
C THR A 727 -34.62 20.24 -11.37
N ARG A 728 -33.71 20.70 -10.53
CA ARG A 728 -32.99 21.96 -10.77
C ARG A 728 -32.04 21.91 -11.97
N PHE A 729 -31.57 20.71 -12.35
CA PHE A 729 -30.64 20.54 -13.46
C PHE A 729 -31.25 20.93 -14.81
N TYR A 730 -32.58 20.89 -14.93
CA TYR A 730 -33.29 21.31 -16.14
C TYR A 730 -33.09 22.80 -16.45
N ASN A 731 -32.92 23.62 -15.40
CA ASN A 731 -32.80 25.07 -15.50
C ASN A 731 -31.34 25.55 -15.60
N ASN A 732 -30.35 24.65 -15.43
CA ASN A 732 -28.94 24.97 -15.57
C ASN A 732 -28.43 24.58 -16.97
N THR A 733 -28.03 25.56 -17.76
CA THR A 733 -27.61 25.38 -19.16
C THR A 733 -26.36 24.53 -19.31
N ASN A 734 -25.40 24.64 -18.39
CA ASN A 734 -24.14 23.88 -18.41
C ASN A 734 -24.39 22.41 -18.07
N ILE A 735 -25.09 22.15 -16.95
CA ILE A 735 -25.47 20.79 -16.54
C ILE A 735 -26.31 20.12 -17.65
N ALA A 736 -27.28 20.85 -18.21
CA ALA A 736 -28.09 20.34 -19.31
C ALA A 736 -27.26 20.00 -20.58
N ALA A 737 -26.20 20.75 -20.86
CA ALA A 737 -25.27 20.43 -21.94
C ALA A 737 -24.51 19.13 -21.64
N ASP A 738 -23.99 18.98 -20.42
CA ASP A 738 -23.23 17.81 -20.00
C ASP A 738 -24.09 16.53 -20.07
N PHE A 739 -25.34 16.57 -19.58
CA PHE A 739 -26.28 15.44 -19.70
C PHE A 739 -26.65 15.10 -21.15
N ARG A 740 -26.76 16.10 -22.03
CA ARG A 740 -26.97 15.88 -23.48
C ARG A 740 -25.77 15.21 -24.13
N GLN A 741 -24.56 15.63 -23.77
CA GLN A 741 -23.31 15.04 -24.27
C GLN A 741 -23.19 13.57 -23.86
N MET A 742 -23.45 13.26 -22.57
CA MET A 742 -23.44 11.89 -22.05
C MET A 742 -24.62 11.05 -22.59
N ARG A 743 -25.62 11.68 -23.20
CA ARG A 743 -26.89 11.06 -23.63
C ARG A 743 -27.57 10.36 -22.45
N LYS A 744 -27.68 11.08 -21.32
CA LYS A 744 -28.30 10.61 -20.09
C LYS A 744 -29.45 11.53 -19.67
N PRO A 745 -30.44 11.00 -18.95
CA PRO A 745 -31.51 11.80 -18.36
C PRO A 745 -31.06 12.41 -17.03
N PHE A 746 -31.62 13.56 -16.65
CA PHE A 746 -31.20 14.29 -15.45
C PHE A 746 -31.24 13.49 -14.14
N GLY A 747 -32.22 12.61 -13.97
CA GLY A 747 -32.30 11.75 -12.78
C GLY A 747 -31.39 10.52 -12.83
N HIS A 748 -30.44 10.41 -13.77
CA HIS A 748 -29.58 9.21 -13.89
C HIS A 748 -28.74 8.97 -12.64
N TYR A 749 -28.22 10.02 -12.02
CA TYR A 749 -27.42 9.98 -10.78
C TYR A 749 -28.25 10.52 -9.61
N SER A 750 -29.17 9.70 -9.12
CA SER A 750 -30.16 10.09 -8.08
C SER A 750 -30.50 8.91 -7.16
N ASN A 751 -31.53 9.05 -6.32
CA ASN A 751 -32.13 7.95 -5.53
C ASN A 751 -32.44 6.69 -6.35
N ARG A 752 -32.55 6.77 -7.68
CA ARG A 752 -32.67 5.60 -8.56
C ARG A 752 -31.55 4.57 -8.38
N ASN A 753 -30.34 5.03 -8.05
CA ASN A 753 -29.16 4.19 -7.89
C ASN A 753 -28.97 3.67 -6.47
N TYR A 754 -29.89 3.99 -5.55
CA TYR A 754 -29.82 3.60 -4.15
C TYR A 754 -29.76 2.08 -3.93
N ILE A 755 -28.80 1.62 -3.14
CA ILE A 755 -28.64 0.21 -2.79
C ILE A 755 -29.19 -0.03 -1.38
N ALA A 756 -28.66 0.66 -0.38
CA ALA A 756 -28.97 0.42 1.03
C ALA A 756 -28.56 1.61 1.90
N ASN A 757 -29.17 1.71 3.08
CA ASN A 757 -28.77 2.65 4.12
C ASN A 757 -28.10 1.96 5.30
N ILE A 758 -27.76 2.77 6.31
CA ILE A 758 -27.08 2.34 7.52
C ILE A 758 -27.77 1.21 8.29
N ASN A 759 -29.11 1.12 8.28
CA ASN A 759 -29.84 0.06 9.00
C ASN A 759 -29.49 -1.31 8.41
N THR A 760 -29.50 -1.40 7.08
CA THR A 760 -29.09 -2.61 6.35
C THR A 760 -27.62 -2.92 6.57
N LEU A 761 -26.74 -1.92 6.44
CA LEU A 761 -25.29 -2.10 6.50
C LEU A 761 -24.77 -2.46 7.91
N LYS A 762 -25.39 -1.91 8.96
CA LYS A 762 -25.00 -2.15 10.35
C LYS A 762 -25.19 -3.62 10.74
N LEU A 763 -26.23 -4.27 10.24
CA LEU A 763 -26.51 -5.68 10.48
C LEU A 763 -25.48 -6.58 9.78
N LEU A 764 -25.16 -6.27 8.52
CA LEU A 764 -24.16 -7.04 7.75
C LEU A 764 -22.73 -6.88 8.29
N SER A 765 -22.44 -5.77 8.97
CA SER A 765 -21.11 -5.45 9.53
C SER A 765 -21.01 -5.66 11.05
N GLN A 766 -21.96 -6.36 11.68
CA GLN A 766 -22.00 -6.51 13.14
C GLN A 766 -20.73 -7.17 13.69
N ASP A 767 -20.30 -8.27 13.08
CA ASP A 767 -19.14 -9.07 13.49
C ASP A 767 -17.81 -8.61 12.88
N ALA A 768 -17.84 -7.60 11.99
CA ALA A 768 -16.64 -7.05 11.39
C ALA A 768 -15.89 -6.15 12.38
N GLN A 769 -14.56 -6.27 12.41
CA GLN A 769 -13.71 -5.27 13.05
C GLN A 769 -13.56 -4.04 12.13
N PRO A 770 -13.59 -2.81 12.68
CA PRO A 770 -13.41 -1.61 11.87
C PRO A 770 -11.98 -1.53 11.32
N ASN A 771 -11.84 -1.18 10.04
CA ASN A 771 -10.54 -0.75 9.52
C ASN A 771 -10.09 0.52 10.26
N SER A 772 -8.86 0.55 10.73
CA SER A 772 -8.29 1.69 11.45
C SER A 772 -6.84 1.93 11.04
N ASP A 773 -6.32 3.11 11.37
CA ASP A 773 -4.92 3.47 11.13
C ASP A 773 -3.96 2.49 11.86
N TYR A 774 -4.41 1.96 13.01
CA TYR A 774 -3.64 1.09 13.90
C TYR A 774 -3.92 -0.42 13.74
N ILE A 775 -5.08 -0.79 13.21
CA ILE A 775 -5.47 -2.15 12.78
C ILE A 775 -5.86 -2.08 11.30
N PRO A 776 -4.86 -2.09 10.41
CA PRO A 776 -5.04 -1.67 9.03
C PRO A 776 -5.40 -2.83 8.10
N LEU A 777 -6.56 -3.42 8.35
CA LEU A 777 -7.02 -4.63 7.67
C LEU A 777 -7.06 -4.47 6.15
N VAL A 778 -7.42 -3.29 5.65
CA VAL A 778 -7.44 -2.98 4.22
C VAL A 778 -6.02 -2.97 3.64
N ASP A 779 -5.08 -2.30 4.31
CA ASP A 779 -3.68 -2.18 3.89
C ASP A 779 -2.99 -3.55 3.79
N THR A 780 -3.23 -4.43 4.78
CA THR A 780 -2.62 -5.77 4.85
C THR A 780 -3.37 -6.83 4.05
N GLY A 781 -4.67 -6.64 3.80
CA GLY A 781 -5.52 -7.66 3.17
C GLY A 781 -5.69 -7.47 1.67
N ALA A 782 -5.63 -6.24 1.17
CA ALA A 782 -6.13 -5.93 -0.16
C ALA A 782 -5.22 -6.45 -1.29
N GLU A 783 -3.90 -6.56 -1.09
CA GLU A 783 -3.01 -7.19 -2.07
C GLU A 783 -3.35 -8.67 -2.29
N LYS A 784 -3.64 -9.40 -1.20
CA LYS A 784 -4.03 -10.81 -1.29
C LYS A 784 -5.37 -10.94 -2.01
N ALA A 785 -6.35 -10.12 -1.67
CA ALA A 785 -7.65 -10.07 -2.35
C ALA A 785 -7.49 -9.80 -3.86
N PHE A 786 -6.62 -8.85 -4.20
CA PHE A 786 -6.26 -8.51 -5.57
C PHE A 786 -5.68 -9.71 -6.32
N PHE A 787 -4.65 -10.36 -5.76
CA PHE A 787 -4.03 -11.53 -6.38
C PHE A 787 -5.03 -12.65 -6.63
N LEU A 788 -5.90 -12.93 -5.65
CA LEU A 788 -6.94 -13.96 -5.73
C LEU A 788 -8.07 -13.60 -6.72
N ARG A 789 -8.07 -12.38 -7.28
CA ARG A 789 -9.14 -11.84 -8.14
C ARG A 789 -10.51 -11.95 -7.48
N GLN A 790 -10.53 -11.69 -6.18
CA GLN A 790 -11.78 -11.59 -5.45
C GLN A 790 -12.58 -10.39 -5.98
N LYS A 791 -13.88 -10.43 -5.75
CA LYS A 791 -14.80 -9.35 -6.09
C LYS A 791 -15.68 -9.09 -4.88
N VAL A 792 -16.17 -7.86 -4.76
CA VAL A 792 -17.21 -7.56 -3.77
C VAL A 792 -18.56 -7.97 -4.32
N ASP A 793 -19.09 -9.08 -3.83
CA ASP A 793 -20.46 -9.55 -4.00
C ASP A 793 -21.40 -9.08 -2.86
N LEU A 794 -20.91 -8.23 -1.94
CA LEU A 794 -21.68 -7.72 -0.80
C LEU A 794 -23.03 -7.10 -1.17
N PHE A 795 -23.07 -6.37 -2.28
CA PHE A 795 -24.27 -5.65 -2.73
C PHE A 795 -25.13 -6.45 -3.71
N ASP A 796 -24.66 -7.59 -4.19
CA ASP A 796 -25.43 -8.46 -5.09
C ASP A 796 -26.74 -8.91 -4.42
N PRO A 797 -26.73 -9.39 -3.15
CA PRO A 797 -27.94 -9.62 -2.36
C PRO A 797 -28.99 -8.52 -2.36
N LEU A 798 -28.53 -7.27 -2.30
CA LEU A 798 -29.34 -6.08 -2.04
C LEU A 798 -29.87 -5.48 -3.34
N THR A 799 -29.14 -5.67 -4.43
CA THR A 799 -29.52 -5.19 -5.76
C THR A 799 -30.26 -6.24 -6.57
N ASN A 800 -30.07 -7.53 -6.26
CA ASN A 800 -30.57 -8.66 -7.02
C ASN A 800 -31.56 -9.60 -6.28
N SER A 801 -32.68 -9.07 -5.75
CA SER A 801 -33.74 -9.90 -5.13
C SER A 801 -35.16 -9.51 -5.54
N ILE A 802 -36.04 -10.53 -5.59
CA ILE A 802 -37.48 -10.41 -5.89
C ILE A 802 -38.24 -9.83 -4.68
N VAL A 803 -37.86 -10.24 -3.47
CA VAL A 803 -38.28 -9.60 -2.20
C VAL A 803 -37.02 -9.02 -1.60
N ALA A 804 -36.92 -7.70 -1.55
CA ALA A 804 -35.70 -7.04 -1.13
C ALA A 804 -35.59 -7.01 0.39
N TYR A 805 -34.38 -7.24 0.91
CA TYR A 805 -34.07 -7.10 2.33
C TYR A 805 -34.55 -5.76 2.89
N GLN A 806 -34.41 -4.73 2.08
CA GLN A 806 -34.68 -3.35 2.43
C GLN A 806 -36.16 -3.12 2.72
N GLU A 807 -37.07 -3.99 2.26
CA GLU A 807 -38.48 -3.95 2.70
C GLU A 807 -38.63 -4.25 4.19
N LEU A 808 -37.71 -5.04 4.76
CA LEU A 808 -37.68 -5.35 6.18
C LEU A 808 -36.95 -4.27 6.98
N THR A 809 -35.76 -3.88 6.53
CA THR A 809 -34.88 -2.98 7.30
C THR A 809 -35.13 -1.48 7.05
N GLU A 810 -35.83 -1.13 5.97
CA GLU A 810 -36.03 0.24 5.48
C GLU A 810 -37.47 0.47 4.95
N PRO A 811 -38.53 0.08 5.68
CA PRO A 811 -39.89 -0.04 5.16
C PRO A 811 -40.53 1.28 4.71
N GLU A 812 -40.08 2.42 5.24
CA GLU A 812 -40.64 3.74 4.90
C GLU A 812 -40.02 4.32 3.63
N SER A 813 -38.70 4.21 3.47
CA SER A 813 -37.96 4.83 2.36
C SER A 813 -37.94 3.95 1.11
N TYR A 814 -37.86 2.63 1.29
CA TYR A 814 -37.68 1.70 0.19
C TYR A 814 -38.81 1.73 -0.86
N PRO A 815 -40.11 1.76 -0.50
CA PRO A 815 -41.20 1.77 -1.48
C PRO A 815 -41.22 3.02 -2.38
N GLN A 816 -40.77 4.16 -1.88
CA GLN A 816 -40.66 5.38 -2.69
C GLN A 816 -39.51 5.26 -3.70
N ILE A 817 -38.32 4.90 -3.21
CA ILE A 817 -37.11 4.75 -4.03
C ILE A 817 -37.33 3.72 -5.16
N LEU A 818 -38.00 2.62 -4.83
CA LEU A 818 -38.33 1.57 -5.78
C LEU A 818 -39.29 2.06 -6.87
N ARG A 819 -40.31 2.85 -6.51
CA ARG A 819 -41.23 3.48 -7.48
C ARG A 819 -40.49 4.42 -8.43
N GLU A 820 -39.55 5.23 -7.92
CA GLU A 820 -38.73 6.13 -8.73
C GLU A 820 -37.84 5.36 -9.72
N ARG A 821 -37.22 4.26 -9.25
CA ARG A 821 -36.43 3.35 -10.10
C ARG A 821 -37.28 2.70 -11.19
N TYR A 822 -38.48 2.19 -10.88
CA TYR A 822 -39.34 1.56 -11.88
C TYR A 822 -39.90 2.55 -12.91
N ALA A 823 -40.33 3.73 -12.46
CA ALA A 823 -40.80 4.79 -13.36
C ALA A 823 -39.72 5.18 -14.38
N TYR A 824 -38.44 5.17 -13.97
CA TYR A 824 -37.31 5.41 -14.85
C TYR A 824 -37.13 4.35 -15.93
N TYR A 825 -37.05 3.07 -15.55
CA TYR A 825 -36.87 1.98 -16.51
C TYR A 825 -38.03 1.88 -17.50
N ARG A 826 -39.26 2.19 -17.06
CA ARG A 826 -40.43 2.28 -17.95
C ARG A 826 -40.24 3.31 -19.08
N ASN A 827 -39.45 4.36 -18.85
CA ASN A 827 -39.29 5.48 -19.77
C ASN A 827 -38.01 5.40 -20.65
N TYR A 828 -37.02 4.53 -20.35
CA TYR A 828 -35.67 4.54 -20.97
C TYR A 828 -35.34 3.39 -21.99
N ARG A 829 -36.37 2.63 -22.46
CA ARG A 829 -36.47 1.78 -23.71
C ARG A 829 -36.04 0.27 -23.73
N PRO A 830 -36.64 -0.57 -24.65
CA PRO A 830 -37.48 -0.19 -25.81
C PRO A 830 -38.95 -0.66 -25.89
N ASP A 831 -39.72 0.27 -26.46
CA ASP A 831 -40.87 0.15 -27.36
C ASP A 831 -42.19 -0.45 -26.83
N GLN A 832 -43.20 0.43 -26.67
CA GLN A 832 -44.61 0.04 -26.77
C GLN A 832 -44.90 -0.73 -28.07
N ARG A 833 -44.09 -0.55 -29.13
CA ARG A 833 -44.07 -1.41 -30.33
C ARG A 833 -43.65 -2.86 -30.05
N LEU A 834 -42.70 -3.10 -29.16
CA LEU A 834 -42.22 -4.44 -28.77
C LEU A 834 -43.30 -5.16 -27.95
N LEU A 835 -43.90 -4.46 -26.97
CA LEU A 835 -45.05 -4.96 -26.22
C LEU A 835 -46.28 -5.18 -27.10
N GLY A 836 -46.53 -4.30 -28.09
CA GLY A 836 -47.56 -4.48 -29.10
C GLY A 836 -47.28 -5.63 -30.06
N GLN A 837 -46.01 -5.88 -30.42
CA GLN A 837 -45.58 -7.04 -31.22
C GLN A 837 -45.66 -8.34 -30.41
N LEU A 838 -45.34 -8.31 -29.12
CA LEU A 838 -45.51 -9.43 -28.18
C LEU A 838 -46.99 -9.77 -28.02
N ALA A 839 -47.86 -8.77 -27.80
CA ALA A 839 -49.31 -8.96 -27.76
C ALA A 839 -49.83 -9.55 -29.09
N ALA A 840 -49.40 -9.02 -30.23
CA ALA A 840 -49.81 -9.50 -31.56
C ALA A 840 -49.27 -10.91 -31.91
N GLN A 841 -48.11 -11.31 -31.38
CA GLN A 841 -47.55 -12.66 -31.54
C GLN A 841 -48.19 -13.66 -30.57
N LEU A 842 -48.54 -13.26 -29.36
CA LEU A 842 -49.26 -14.10 -28.39
C LEU A 842 -50.72 -14.35 -28.80
N THR A 843 -51.35 -13.43 -29.53
CA THR A 843 -52.72 -13.60 -30.08
C THR A 843 -52.76 -14.41 -31.38
N ASN A 844 -51.63 -14.63 -32.06
CA ASN A 844 -51.59 -15.41 -33.30
C ASN A 844 -51.16 -16.85 -33.02
N ALA A 845 -52.11 -17.78 -33.03
CA ALA A 845 -51.93 -19.19 -32.66
C ALA A 845 -50.97 -20.00 -33.57
N ASP A 846 -50.55 -19.46 -34.71
CA ASP A 846 -50.01 -20.27 -35.83
C ASP A 846 -48.49 -20.23 -36.08
N ARG A 847 -47.67 -19.65 -35.19
CA ARG A 847 -46.19 -19.68 -35.40
C ARG A 847 -45.38 -20.05 -34.16
N ARG A 848 -45.25 -21.37 -33.95
CA ARG A 848 -44.27 -22.01 -33.05
C ARG A 848 -42.79 -21.82 -33.44
N SER A 849 -42.46 -21.04 -34.47
CA SER A 849 -41.10 -20.94 -35.02
C SER A 849 -40.29 -19.71 -34.58
N ASN A 850 -40.88 -18.79 -33.80
CA ASN A 850 -40.21 -17.56 -33.35
C ASN A 850 -39.83 -17.58 -31.85
N TRP A 851 -39.78 -18.75 -31.21
CA TRP A 851 -39.57 -18.87 -29.75
C TRP A 851 -38.25 -18.31 -29.25
N SER A 852 -37.14 -18.58 -29.93
CA SER A 852 -35.82 -18.02 -29.56
C SER A 852 -35.82 -16.49 -29.64
N ARG A 853 -36.63 -15.92 -30.54
CA ARG A 853 -36.82 -14.48 -30.71
C ARG A 853 -37.74 -13.89 -29.65
N LEU A 854 -38.84 -14.56 -29.29
CA LEU A 854 -39.76 -14.12 -28.24
C LEU A 854 -39.12 -14.21 -26.85
N GLU A 855 -38.37 -15.29 -26.59
CA GLU A 855 -37.60 -15.53 -25.38
C GLU A 855 -36.52 -14.46 -25.20
N SER A 856 -35.74 -14.17 -26.24
CA SER A 856 -34.75 -13.09 -26.21
C SER A 856 -35.40 -11.70 -26.05
N MET A 857 -36.58 -11.46 -26.62
CA MET A 857 -37.34 -10.20 -26.46
C MET A 857 -37.92 -10.03 -25.04
N LEU A 858 -38.47 -11.09 -24.43
CA LEU A 858 -38.94 -11.09 -23.04
C LEU A 858 -37.77 -10.94 -22.05
N TYR A 859 -36.68 -11.65 -22.31
CA TYR A 859 -35.43 -11.55 -21.55
C TYR A 859 -34.84 -10.13 -21.58
N GLN A 860 -34.93 -9.43 -22.71
CA GLN A 860 -34.41 -8.07 -22.87
C GLN A 860 -35.31 -6.97 -22.27
N SER A 861 -36.60 -7.23 -22.04
CA SER A 861 -37.59 -6.21 -21.62
C SER A 861 -37.81 -6.12 -20.10
N MET A 862 -37.24 -7.04 -19.30
CA MET A 862 -37.36 -7.01 -17.83
C MET A 862 -36.30 -6.08 -17.18
N PRO A 863 -36.68 -5.18 -16.26
CA PRO A 863 -35.74 -4.25 -15.62
C PRO A 863 -34.80 -4.98 -14.63
N ALA A 864 -33.50 -4.85 -14.89
CA ALA A 864 -32.32 -5.31 -14.11
C ALA A 864 -32.22 -6.85 -13.84
N PRO A 865 -30.99 -7.38 -13.70
CA PRO A 865 -30.58 -8.75 -14.08
C PRO A 865 -31.19 -9.91 -13.26
N ILE A 866 -31.92 -9.62 -12.18
CA ILE A 866 -32.65 -10.59 -11.34
C ILE A 866 -33.54 -11.50 -12.16
N LEU A 867 -34.37 -10.92 -13.02
CA LEU A 867 -35.32 -11.68 -13.82
C LEU A 867 -34.63 -12.39 -14.98
N ARG A 868 -33.50 -11.86 -15.46
CA ARG A 868 -32.72 -12.46 -16.55
C ARG A 868 -31.99 -13.72 -16.09
N ASP A 869 -31.33 -13.67 -14.95
CA ASP A 869 -30.62 -14.83 -14.39
C ASP A 869 -31.60 -15.87 -13.82
N LEU A 870 -32.76 -15.43 -13.28
CA LEU A 870 -33.86 -16.35 -12.94
C LEU A 870 -34.41 -17.07 -14.18
N TRP A 871 -34.68 -16.34 -15.26
CA TRP A 871 -35.26 -16.88 -16.48
C TRP A 871 -34.30 -17.85 -17.16
N SER A 872 -33.00 -17.56 -17.21
CA SER A 872 -32.02 -18.45 -17.85
C SER A 872 -31.62 -19.68 -17.04
N LYS A 873 -31.65 -19.62 -15.70
CA LYS A 873 -31.18 -20.72 -14.83
C LYS A 873 -32.28 -21.60 -14.27
N LEU A 874 -33.53 -21.16 -14.28
CA LEU A 874 -34.65 -22.01 -13.93
C LEU A 874 -35.15 -22.75 -15.16
N ASP A 875 -35.42 -24.04 -14.99
CA ASP A 875 -36.24 -24.85 -15.91
C ASP A 875 -37.59 -24.19 -16.26
N VAL A 876 -37.97 -23.09 -15.60
CA VAL A 876 -39.16 -22.26 -15.86
C VAL A 876 -39.28 -21.84 -17.32
N VAL A 877 -38.20 -21.56 -18.05
CA VAL A 877 -38.32 -21.20 -19.48
C VAL A 877 -38.57 -22.41 -20.36
N ASN A 878 -37.89 -23.52 -20.07
CA ASN A 878 -38.14 -24.80 -20.73
C ASN A 878 -39.54 -25.36 -20.37
N GLN A 879 -40.03 -25.10 -19.15
CA GLN A 879 -41.35 -25.48 -18.64
C GLN A 879 -42.45 -24.52 -19.11
N PHE A 880 -42.16 -23.24 -19.29
CA PHE A 880 -43.04 -22.27 -19.95
C PHE A 880 -43.17 -22.59 -21.44
N ARG A 881 -42.09 -23.02 -22.08
CA ARG A 881 -42.09 -23.60 -23.43
C ARG A 881 -42.95 -24.87 -23.47
N GLN A 882 -42.73 -25.83 -22.56
CA GLN A 882 -43.61 -27.01 -22.42
C GLN A 882 -45.07 -26.64 -22.10
N HIS A 883 -45.32 -25.54 -21.38
CA HIS A 883 -46.64 -25.06 -20.99
C HIS A 883 -47.43 -24.52 -22.19
N VAL A 884 -46.79 -23.78 -23.11
CA VAL A 884 -47.41 -23.41 -24.38
C VAL A 884 -47.64 -24.65 -25.26
N GLU A 885 -46.81 -25.68 -25.12
CA GLU A 885 -46.94 -26.94 -25.86
C GLU A 885 -47.98 -27.92 -25.26
N SER A 886 -48.30 -27.84 -23.96
CA SER A 886 -49.12 -28.84 -23.23
C SER A 886 -50.37 -28.29 -22.52
N GLY A 887 -50.56 -26.97 -22.45
CA GLY A 887 -51.79 -26.33 -21.91
C GLY A 887 -51.86 -26.15 -20.39
N THR A 888 -50.97 -26.75 -19.59
CA THR A 888 -50.95 -26.55 -18.11
C THR A 888 -49.53 -26.68 -17.56
N PRO A 889 -49.03 -25.74 -16.73
CA PRO A 889 -47.66 -25.79 -16.23
C PRO A 889 -47.52 -26.87 -15.13
N PRO A 890 -46.35 -27.53 -15.00
CA PRO A 890 -46.07 -28.45 -13.89
C PRO A 890 -46.32 -27.78 -12.52
N GLU A 891 -46.74 -28.57 -11.52
CA GLU A 891 -47.16 -28.04 -10.21
C GLU A 891 -46.08 -27.18 -9.54
N LYS A 892 -44.82 -27.60 -9.61
CA LYS A 892 -43.67 -26.83 -9.12
C LYS A 892 -43.56 -25.44 -9.76
N THR A 893 -43.76 -25.37 -11.07
CA THR A 893 -43.74 -24.12 -11.85
C THR A 893 -44.92 -23.23 -11.46
N ARG A 894 -46.11 -23.83 -11.28
CA ARG A 894 -47.32 -23.13 -10.83
C ARG A 894 -47.13 -22.50 -9.46
N LEU A 895 -46.60 -23.25 -8.50
CA LEU A 895 -46.31 -22.75 -7.15
C LEU A 895 -45.28 -21.61 -7.18
N PHE A 896 -44.27 -21.69 -8.04
CA PHE A 896 -43.29 -20.62 -8.20
C PHE A 896 -43.91 -19.35 -8.81
N PHE A 897 -44.71 -19.48 -9.88
CA PHE A 897 -45.43 -18.34 -10.45
C PHE A 897 -46.42 -17.73 -9.45
N GLN A 898 -47.12 -18.55 -8.68
CA GLN A 898 -48.03 -18.09 -7.63
C GLN A 898 -47.27 -17.34 -6.52
N PHE A 899 -46.10 -17.84 -6.11
CA PHE A 899 -45.23 -17.14 -5.16
C PHE A 899 -44.79 -15.77 -5.71
N MET A 900 -44.31 -15.74 -6.96
CA MET A 900 -43.88 -14.51 -7.64
C MET A 900 -45.02 -13.50 -7.79
N ASP A 901 -46.21 -13.96 -8.14
CA ASP A 901 -47.42 -13.12 -8.27
C ASP A 901 -47.84 -12.54 -6.92
N ASN A 902 -47.83 -13.37 -5.87
CA ASN A 902 -48.10 -12.92 -4.52
C ASN A 902 -47.08 -11.87 -4.06
N VAL A 903 -45.79 -12.05 -4.37
CA VAL A 903 -44.76 -11.05 -4.08
C VAL A 903 -45.03 -9.75 -4.86
N ALA A 904 -45.26 -9.85 -6.17
CA ALA A 904 -45.48 -8.68 -7.03
C ALA A 904 -46.73 -7.87 -6.63
N GLN A 905 -47.75 -8.55 -6.11
CA GLN A 905 -48.99 -7.94 -5.63
C GLN A 905 -48.96 -7.59 -4.13
N ASN A 906 -47.81 -7.73 -3.47
CA ASN A 906 -47.62 -7.44 -2.04
C ASN A 906 -48.56 -8.28 -1.11
N ARG A 907 -48.86 -9.52 -1.52
CA ARG A 907 -49.74 -10.50 -0.83
C ARG A 907 -48.93 -11.53 -0.03
N PHE A 908 -47.96 -11.08 0.74
CA PHE A 908 -47.02 -11.96 1.45
C PHE A 908 -47.71 -12.95 2.40
N ALA A 909 -48.80 -12.55 3.06
CA ALA A 909 -49.58 -13.42 3.95
C ALA A 909 -50.08 -14.73 3.28
N GLN A 910 -50.22 -14.74 1.95
CA GLN A 910 -50.71 -15.89 1.19
C GLN A 910 -49.59 -16.87 0.80
N ASN A 911 -48.32 -16.52 1.03
CA ASN A 911 -47.19 -17.32 0.58
C ASN A 911 -46.80 -18.47 1.52
N GLY A 912 -47.24 -18.50 2.78
CA GLY A 912 -46.87 -19.56 3.72
C GLY A 912 -47.12 -20.98 3.19
N PRO A 913 -48.34 -21.33 2.74
CA PRO A 913 -48.63 -22.62 2.13
C PRO A 913 -47.88 -22.85 0.81
N VAL A 914 -47.72 -21.81 -0.01
CA VAL A 914 -47.02 -21.87 -1.31
C VAL A 914 -45.55 -22.23 -1.11
N ILE A 915 -44.87 -21.59 -0.15
CA ILE A 915 -43.47 -21.86 0.18
C ILE A 915 -43.30 -23.29 0.67
N ARG A 916 -44.18 -23.79 1.55
CA ARG A 916 -44.14 -25.19 2.01
C ARG A 916 -44.34 -26.18 0.86
N GLY A 917 -45.25 -25.87 -0.07
CA GLY A 917 -45.43 -26.63 -1.30
C GLY A 917 -44.19 -26.62 -2.19
N ILE A 918 -43.50 -25.47 -2.32
CA ILE A 918 -42.22 -25.36 -3.05
C ILE A 918 -41.16 -26.25 -2.38
N LEU A 919 -41.00 -26.19 -1.06
CA LEU A 919 -40.02 -26.99 -0.31
C LEU A 919 -40.27 -28.50 -0.46
N GLN A 920 -41.52 -28.94 -0.42
CA GLN A 920 -41.88 -30.36 -0.64
C GLN A 920 -41.55 -30.83 -2.05
N ASN A 921 -41.76 -29.98 -3.06
CA ASN A 921 -41.55 -30.31 -4.47
C ASN A 921 -40.11 -30.12 -4.97
N LEU A 922 -39.18 -29.69 -4.10
CA LEU A 922 -37.79 -29.44 -4.51
C LEU A 922 -36.95 -30.72 -4.70
N ALA A 923 -37.38 -31.91 -4.27
CA ALA A 923 -36.80 -33.22 -4.62
C ALA A 923 -35.24 -33.31 -4.60
N GLY A 924 -34.59 -32.69 -3.62
CA GLY A 924 -33.11 -32.67 -3.50
C GLY A 924 -32.40 -31.68 -4.41
N GLN A 925 -33.13 -30.89 -5.21
CA GLN A 925 -32.59 -29.79 -5.99
C GLN A 925 -32.36 -28.57 -5.09
N LYS A 926 -31.19 -27.94 -5.24
CA LYS A 926 -30.83 -26.72 -4.53
C LYS A 926 -31.05 -25.52 -5.45
N PRO A 927 -32.05 -24.67 -5.19
CA PRO A 927 -32.28 -23.51 -6.02
C PRO A 927 -31.15 -22.48 -5.82
N GLY A 928 -30.99 -21.59 -6.80
CA GLY A 928 -30.01 -20.51 -6.70
C GLY A 928 -30.27 -19.56 -5.51
N PRO A 929 -29.25 -18.83 -5.06
CA PRO A 929 -29.30 -18.01 -3.85
C PRO A 929 -30.42 -16.95 -3.85
N VAL A 930 -30.76 -16.39 -5.01
CA VAL A 930 -31.85 -15.40 -5.16
C VAL A 930 -33.21 -15.97 -4.70
N ILE A 931 -33.49 -17.24 -5.01
CA ILE A 931 -34.75 -17.90 -4.64
C ILE A 931 -34.76 -18.21 -3.15
N ILE A 932 -33.64 -18.76 -2.64
CA ILE A 932 -33.48 -19.03 -1.21
C ILE A 932 -33.74 -17.75 -0.41
N ARG A 933 -33.14 -16.64 -0.83
CA ARG A 933 -33.35 -15.33 -0.23
C ARG A 933 -34.82 -14.89 -0.28
N ALA A 934 -35.47 -14.99 -1.45
CA ALA A 934 -36.87 -14.60 -1.59
C ALA A 934 -37.79 -15.40 -0.65
N LEU A 935 -37.58 -16.73 -0.55
CA LEU A 935 -38.33 -17.58 0.38
C LEU A 935 -38.05 -17.21 1.84
N ALA A 936 -36.78 -16.98 2.19
CA ALA A 936 -36.34 -16.65 3.54
C ALA A 936 -36.89 -15.27 4.00
N VAL A 937 -36.77 -14.24 3.16
CA VAL A 937 -37.34 -12.90 3.44
C VAL A 937 -38.85 -12.98 3.59
N ASN A 938 -39.54 -13.78 2.77
CA ASN A 938 -40.98 -13.97 2.88
C ASN A 938 -41.38 -14.70 4.19
N ALA A 939 -40.63 -15.73 4.59
CA ALA A 939 -40.82 -16.40 5.88
C ALA A 939 -40.59 -15.45 7.07
N ALA A 940 -39.60 -14.55 6.97
CA ALA A 940 -39.38 -13.49 7.94
C ALA A 940 -40.55 -12.49 8.01
N MET A 941 -41.08 -12.05 6.86
CA MET A 941 -42.28 -11.20 6.80
C MET A 941 -43.52 -11.87 7.41
N LEU A 942 -43.65 -13.19 7.24
CA LEU A 942 -44.70 -14.00 7.86
C LEU A 942 -44.49 -14.21 9.37
N LYS A 943 -43.32 -13.86 9.90
CA LYS A 943 -42.88 -14.18 11.28
C LYS A 943 -42.96 -15.69 11.58
N ASP A 944 -42.76 -16.54 10.58
CA ASP A 944 -42.79 -18.01 10.72
C ASP A 944 -41.36 -18.56 10.85
N LYS A 945 -40.84 -18.60 12.10
CA LYS A 945 -39.48 -19.06 12.40
C LYS A 945 -39.25 -20.50 11.97
N ALA A 946 -40.23 -21.37 12.17
CA ALA A 946 -40.11 -22.78 11.81
C ALA A 946 -39.96 -22.96 10.29
N LEU A 947 -40.72 -22.21 9.50
CA LEU A 947 -40.57 -22.18 8.05
C LEU A 947 -39.20 -21.63 7.63
N TYR A 948 -38.72 -20.57 8.28
CA TYR A 948 -37.40 -20.00 8.04
C TYR A 948 -36.29 -21.02 8.29
N ASP A 949 -36.28 -21.63 9.47
CA ASP A 949 -35.27 -22.61 9.87
C ASP A 949 -35.30 -23.83 8.93
N GLN A 950 -36.48 -24.24 8.46
CA GLN A 950 -36.64 -25.28 7.45
C GLN A 950 -35.99 -24.89 6.10
N ILE A 951 -36.17 -23.64 5.64
CA ILE A 951 -35.54 -23.13 4.41
C ILE A 951 -34.01 -23.19 4.54
N ILE A 952 -33.45 -22.72 5.65
CA ILE A 952 -32.00 -22.72 5.88
C ILE A 952 -31.46 -24.16 5.92
N ALA A 953 -32.08 -25.02 6.71
CA ALA A 953 -31.65 -26.41 6.86
C ALA A 953 -31.67 -27.18 5.53
N GLN A 954 -32.71 -27.01 4.71
CA GLN A 954 -32.88 -27.75 3.46
C GLN A 954 -32.12 -27.14 2.28
N LEU A 955 -32.09 -25.82 2.15
CA LEU A 955 -31.63 -25.15 0.92
C LEU A 955 -30.27 -24.47 1.04
N VAL A 956 -29.81 -24.15 2.26
CA VAL A 956 -28.52 -23.46 2.49
C VAL A 956 -27.42 -24.42 2.92
N THR A 957 -27.72 -25.36 3.82
CA THR A 957 -26.72 -26.29 4.36
C THR A 957 -26.12 -27.16 3.24
N GLY A 958 -24.81 -27.11 3.09
CA GLY A 958 -24.07 -27.82 2.04
C GLY A 958 -24.40 -27.37 0.61
N ASN A 959 -25.03 -26.21 0.42
CA ASN A 959 -25.22 -25.62 -0.90
C ASN A 959 -23.96 -24.81 -1.30
N ALA A 960 -23.28 -25.24 -2.36
CA ALA A 960 -22.06 -24.58 -2.83
C ALA A 960 -22.35 -23.23 -3.51
N ASP A 961 -23.56 -23.02 -4.02
CA ASP A 961 -23.97 -21.78 -4.71
C ASP A 961 -24.33 -20.65 -3.74
N VAL A 962 -24.42 -20.95 -2.44
CA VAL A 962 -24.70 -19.96 -1.39
C VAL A 962 -23.37 -19.40 -0.87
N THR A 963 -23.03 -18.17 -1.29
CA THR A 963 -21.77 -17.52 -0.93
C THR A 963 -21.69 -17.25 0.59
N PRO A 964 -20.48 -17.06 1.15
CA PRO A 964 -20.34 -16.69 2.56
C PRO A 964 -21.14 -15.45 2.94
N ILE A 965 -21.24 -14.46 2.05
CA ILE A 965 -22.01 -13.24 2.27
C ILE A 965 -23.49 -13.48 2.22
N GLU A 966 -23.95 -14.37 1.34
CA GLU A 966 -25.33 -14.83 1.35
C GLU A 966 -25.69 -15.44 2.72
N LYS A 967 -24.78 -16.22 3.31
CA LYS A 967 -24.97 -16.78 4.67
C LYS A 967 -24.97 -15.69 5.74
N THR A 968 -24.05 -14.72 5.66
CA THR A 968 -24.03 -13.57 6.58
C THR A 968 -25.36 -12.81 6.53
N TYR A 969 -25.87 -12.58 5.33
CA TYR A 969 -27.16 -11.94 5.09
C TYR A 969 -28.32 -12.73 5.72
N LEU A 970 -28.41 -14.05 5.45
CA LEU A 970 -29.47 -14.90 6.00
C LEU A 970 -29.37 -15.04 7.53
N THR A 971 -28.16 -14.99 8.07
CA THR A 971 -27.94 -15.00 9.54
C THR A 971 -28.40 -13.68 10.16
N ALA A 972 -28.05 -12.54 9.54
CA ALA A 972 -28.48 -11.22 9.97
C ALA A 972 -30.01 -11.06 9.90
N LEU A 973 -30.64 -11.65 8.88
CA LEU A 973 -32.09 -11.69 8.75
C LEU A 973 -32.74 -12.51 9.89
N GLN A 974 -32.15 -13.66 10.24
CA GLN A 974 -32.66 -14.50 11.32
C GLN A 974 -32.56 -13.80 12.68
N SER A 975 -31.41 -13.17 12.97
CA SER A 975 -31.15 -12.53 14.26
C SER A 975 -32.04 -11.31 14.49
N GLN A 976 -32.38 -10.56 13.44
CA GLN A 976 -33.19 -9.35 13.59
C GLN A 976 -34.70 -9.64 13.73
N TRP A 977 -35.22 -10.69 13.09
CA TRP A 977 -36.67 -10.90 12.95
C TRP A 977 -37.24 -12.00 13.85
N PHE A 978 -36.38 -12.83 14.46
CA PHE A 978 -36.80 -13.96 15.29
C PHE A 978 -36.11 -14.06 16.66
N MET A 979 -35.26 -13.10 17.01
CA MET A 979 -34.83 -12.84 18.39
C MET A 979 -35.63 -11.66 18.93
#